data_AF-A0A538Q7S0-F1
#
_entry.id   AF-A0A538Q7S0-F1
#
_cell.length_a   1.000
_cell.length_b   1.000
_cell.length_c   1.000
_cell.angle_alpha   90.00
_cell.angle_beta   90.00
_cell.angle_gamma   90.00
#
_symmetry.space_group_name_H-M   'P 1'
#
loop_
_entity.id
_entity.type
_entity.pdbx_description
1 polymer ?
#
loop_
_entity_poly.entity_id
_entity_poly.type
_entity_poly.pdbx_seq_one_letter_code
_entity_poly.pdbx_strand_id
1 'polypeptide(L)'
;MRAHTAGFGSIEVLVRALVDEFPELDPRRVRAAVERATAKVAHAALDTEGHRFVDQHLARVEASEDSAERARILRELAESLHERRDAERALVVRLAAFTEAPVPDDVDALLRLAGIAQRWTDLPLDALTAQLDPTDDATPRRLTEIAGAWQQLGLGYRAADCLERVLAIAPADAQAHEALELFYRSKGEWPVLIELLGRRALHVGERDRAELYRELGLIYDRELGDDAGALDAYREADRLEPDHVDVVDALARLELRAGDSEGAALLTLERLSRLVAEPARRATVLVRAADVARHYDWDKAQALYERARADDPDLAPAVDGLATLLRDRGELAGVVALLVDAAARPALAAECSRWRADAADFCVALGDTERAKQLYRDARAADPDNTKAGLALVELCWDTGDLADLAPIIDELCHTTQEPGRLRGYLLQRAHLAVELGDAPAARDALTRAVELDPHDPAARRELADLWFDAGDWRRARELIEGLLDDHEDLLQPEVSVELHYRVARCAQQLGDTEGAARHAAVTLALAPDHRPALQLRAELAVHNPEAQLADQLALANLAPPEEKGTRFSALGDRYAELGDRATAREMYREALAHRPGDHLLLTKFLGLVADEGDWSYSLDLVQRLIDTESDPKVRARYRHLAAMISRDELDRRDQAAQLFGHAIDDDPLLFSAADELEALVAAGDDREAVMQFYYRRLEHVRGDEGRSGERLRLWDKLAELCLALERREDAVTAFEVALSLDPDNLERRQRLADLYLEADPRHAGDAIVQHQAVLRRNKRRIASYEALRALYRRTHQPEKARACDDALDVLGLHIVDDKLDGLFGPRAPDAARAASQPLGNDDWVALGTDGVDLQLSALFALVAPAFVAERARTQPPPRELPDHTIPPPIARVLDRVVTLFGVACPPVHADPTQAAACAVTLRPQGAGLAPAVVLGRSALDHQLDDRELAFVFARQLADLRSDRFARLLCPRTADLAQIVELAIAHRTDPTSHAGRWLAGALHAIAYDQALALAGRLRDRSVDPVRAALGWLAATDRAADRIGLVVTGDLASCVRVLERERSGATDANRIIELVWASVTEELLGVRSRLERWPTRPTAVEPA
;
A
#
# COMPACT_ATOMS: atom_id res chain seq x y z
N MET A 1 -69.11 41.65 66.73
CA MET A 1 -69.93 42.57 67.57
C MET A 1 -70.26 43.82 66.76
N ARG A 2 -71.20 44.68 67.20
CA ARG A 2 -71.72 45.85 66.44
C ARG A 2 -71.24 47.20 67.01
N ALA A 3 -70.97 48.15 66.12
CA ALA A 3 -71.27 49.61 66.17
C ALA A 3 -70.82 50.21 64.80
N HIS A 4 -71.51 51.07 64.01
CA HIS A 4 -72.50 52.16 64.18
C HIS A 4 -71.92 53.42 64.83
N THR A 5 -72.14 54.68 64.38
CA THR A 5 -72.78 55.36 63.20
C THR A 5 -72.48 56.87 63.37
N ALA A 6 -72.56 57.84 62.43
CA ALA A 6 -72.75 58.00 60.95
C ALA A 6 -72.44 59.51 60.65
N GLY A 7 -72.44 60.11 59.44
CA GLY A 7 -72.67 59.67 58.05
C GLY A 7 -72.90 60.90 57.12
N PHE A 8 -72.29 60.90 55.93
CA PHE A 8 -72.18 61.98 54.93
C PHE A 8 -73.52 62.58 54.41
N GLY A 9 -73.48 63.78 53.78
CA GLY A 9 -74.69 64.44 53.27
C GLY A 9 -74.58 65.38 52.05
N SER A 10 -73.65 66.35 51.99
CA SER A 10 -73.70 67.45 50.99
C SER A 10 -72.78 67.30 49.77
N ILE A 11 -71.49 67.00 49.98
CA ILE A 11 -70.49 67.02 48.89
C ILE A 11 -70.77 65.96 47.82
N GLU A 12 -71.15 64.74 48.21
CA GLU A 12 -71.42 63.66 47.25
C GLU A 12 -72.68 63.89 46.41
N VAL A 13 -73.63 64.71 46.87
CA VAL A 13 -74.82 65.09 46.08
C VAL A 13 -74.43 66.06 44.97
N LEU A 14 -73.62 67.08 45.27
CA LEU A 14 -73.13 68.04 44.28
C LEU A 14 -72.16 67.42 43.26
N VAL A 15 -71.22 66.59 43.73
CA VAL A 15 -70.29 65.87 42.83
C VAL A 15 -71.04 64.92 41.90
N ARG A 16 -72.10 64.28 42.39
CA ARG A 16 -72.94 63.40 41.57
C ARG A 16 -73.78 64.17 40.56
N ALA A 17 -74.44 65.26 40.96
CA ALA A 17 -75.23 66.08 40.03
C ALA A 17 -74.38 66.60 38.84
N LEU A 18 -73.16 67.09 39.11
CA LEU A 18 -72.25 67.59 38.07
C LEU A 18 -71.70 66.50 37.15
N VAL A 19 -71.58 65.25 37.62
CA VAL A 19 -71.15 64.10 36.79
C VAL A 19 -72.33 63.49 36.02
N ASP A 20 -73.53 63.51 36.59
CA ASP A 20 -74.78 63.09 35.91
C ASP A 20 -75.20 64.11 34.82
N GLU A 21 -74.85 65.39 34.96
CA GLU A 21 -75.13 66.47 33.98
C GLU A 21 -74.01 66.67 32.93
N PHE A 22 -72.75 66.40 33.27
CA PHE A 22 -71.59 66.50 32.37
C PHE A 22 -70.71 65.23 32.42
N PRO A 23 -71.07 64.14 31.72
CA PRO A 23 -70.47 62.81 31.89
C PRO A 23 -69.03 62.68 31.36
N GLU A 24 -68.50 63.70 30.69
CA GLU A 24 -67.16 63.70 30.07
C GLU A 24 -66.04 64.18 31.03
N LEU A 25 -66.39 64.55 32.27
CA LEU A 25 -65.46 65.04 33.28
C LEU A 25 -65.01 63.93 34.25
N ASP A 26 -63.70 63.81 34.48
CA ASP A 26 -63.13 62.87 35.47
C ASP A 26 -63.73 63.11 36.88
N PRO A 27 -64.49 62.15 37.45
CA PRO A 27 -65.12 62.31 38.76
C PRO A 27 -64.14 62.60 39.90
N ARG A 28 -62.87 62.17 39.78
CA ARG A 28 -61.82 62.46 40.77
C ARG A 28 -61.39 63.93 40.73
N ARG A 29 -61.36 64.53 39.54
CA ARG A 29 -61.10 65.98 39.36
C ARG A 29 -62.30 66.82 39.80
N VAL A 30 -63.53 66.42 39.47
CA VAL A 30 -64.76 67.13 39.91
C VAL A 30 -64.83 67.18 41.44
N ARG A 31 -64.62 66.04 42.12
CA ARG A 31 -64.57 65.99 43.60
C ARG A 31 -63.52 66.96 44.17
N ALA A 32 -62.28 66.89 43.68
CA ALA A 32 -61.19 67.75 44.12
C ALA A 32 -61.39 69.25 43.78
N ALA A 33 -62.24 69.59 42.81
CA ALA A 33 -62.62 70.97 42.50
C ALA A 33 -63.71 71.49 43.46
N VAL A 34 -64.75 70.69 43.74
CA VAL A 34 -65.81 71.03 44.73
C VAL A 34 -65.24 71.19 46.14
N GLU A 35 -64.28 70.34 46.51
CA GLU A 35 -63.56 70.43 47.79
C GLU A 35 -62.67 71.69 47.87
N ARG A 36 -62.05 72.12 46.77
CA ARG A 36 -61.32 73.40 46.70
C ARG A 36 -62.23 74.62 46.71
N ALA A 37 -63.40 74.55 46.07
CA ALA A 37 -64.36 75.65 46.04
C ALA A 37 -64.96 75.90 47.44
N THR A 38 -65.37 74.84 48.13
CA THR A 38 -65.87 74.94 49.52
C THR A 38 -64.76 75.40 50.49
N ALA A 39 -63.52 74.96 50.31
CA ALA A 39 -62.38 75.46 51.07
C ALA A 39 -62.05 76.95 50.79
N LYS A 40 -62.21 77.44 49.56
CA LYS A 40 -62.02 78.87 49.23
C LYS A 40 -63.08 79.77 49.85
N VAL A 41 -64.35 79.35 49.84
CA VAL A 41 -65.47 80.12 50.44
C VAL A 41 -65.28 80.29 51.96
N ALA A 42 -64.61 79.34 52.62
CA ALA A 42 -64.37 79.39 54.07
C ALA A 42 -63.33 80.44 54.53
N HIS A 43 -62.60 81.11 53.63
CA HIS A 43 -61.44 81.93 54.01
C HIS A 43 -61.54 83.44 53.71
N ALA A 44 -62.65 83.92 53.16
CA ALA A 44 -62.91 85.34 52.89
C ALA A 44 -63.87 85.94 53.93
N ALA A 45 -63.35 86.27 55.12
CA ALA A 45 -64.12 86.87 56.20
C ALA A 45 -63.92 88.40 56.27
N LEU A 46 -65.01 89.13 56.55
CA LEU A 46 -65.08 90.51 57.07
C LEU A 46 -64.64 91.67 56.13
N ASP A 47 -65.58 92.13 55.30
CA ASP A 47 -65.85 93.58 55.12
C ASP A 47 -67.37 93.80 55.07
N THR A 48 -67.93 94.46 56.07
CA THR A 48 -69.38 94.73 56.18
C THR A 48 -69.80 96.11 55.67
N GLU A 49 -68.86 96.97 55.25
CA GLU A 49 -69.18 98.28 54.65
C GLU A 49 -69.20 98.22 53.12
N GLY A 50 -68.35 97.38 52.50
CA GLY A 50 -68.37 97.15 51.05
C GLY A 50 -69.72 96.68 50.52
N HIS A 51 -70.39 95.74 51.19
CA HIS A 51 -71.68 95.19 50.75
C HIS A 51 -72.79 96.24 50.62
N ARG A 52 -73.03 97.05 51.66
CA ARG A 52 -74.11 98.08 51.63
C ARG A 52 -73.95 99.09 50.50
N PHE A 53 -72.71 99.43 50.16
CA PHE A 53 -72.43 100.38 49.08
C PHE A 53 -72.81 99.83 47.71
N VAL A 54 -72.55 98.53 47.48
CA VAL A 54 -72.97 97.83 46.25
C VAL A 54 -74.49 97.72 46.19
N ASP A 55 -75.14 97.28 47.28
CA ASP A 55 -76.59 97.14 47.35
C ASP A 55 -77.32 98.47 47.05
N GLN A 56 -76.81 99.58 47.57
CA GLN A 56 -77.36 100.92 47.32
C GLN A 56 -77.26 101.34 45.85
N HIS A 57 -76.19 100.98 45.15
CA HIS A 57 -76.01 101.32 43.74
C HIS A 57 -76.83 100.41 42.82
N LEU A 58 -76.95 99.12 43.15
CA LEU A 58 -77.83 98.21 42.42
C LEU A 58 -79.30 98.66 42.53
N ALA A 59 -79.75 99.09 43.73
CA ALA A 59 -81.08 99.66 43.91
C ALA A 59 -81.32 100.97 43.12
N ARG A 60 -80.27 101.78 42.87
CA ARG A 60 -80.35 102.95 41.96
C ARG A 60 -80.52 102.53 40.49
N VAL A 61 -79.94 101.40 40.09
CA VAL A 61 -80.05 100.86 38.72
C VAL A 61 -81.43 100.23 38.49
N GLU A 62 -81.93 99.43 39.44
CA GLU A 62 -83.28 98.84 39.39
C GLU A 62 -84.40 99.90 39.35
N ALA A 63 -84.17 101.07 39.96
CA ALA A 63 -85.13 102.17 39.98
C ALA A 63 -85.09 103.09 38.73
N SER A 64 -84.21 102.85 37.76
CA SER A 64 -84.06 103.70 36.56
C SER A 64 -84.53 103.00 35.29
N GLU A 65 -85.57 103.54 34.65
CA GLU A 65 -86.07 103.03 33.36
C GLU A 65 -85.18 103.45 32.17
N ASP A 66 -84.38 104.52 32.29
CA ASP A 66 -83.43 104.94 31.26
C ASP A 66 -82.13 104.13 31.29
N SER A 67 -81.76 103.60 30.13
CA SER A 67 -80.54 102.82 29.88
C SER A 67 -79.27 103.68 29.97
N ALA A 68 -79.30 104.94 29.52
CA ALA A 68 -78.13 105.82 29.61
C ALA A 68 -77.81 106.18 31.07
N GLU A 69 -78.83 106.51 31.87
CA GLU A 69 -78.68 106.72 33.31
C GLU A 69 -78.30 105.43 34.07
N ARG A 70 -78.87 104.25 33.72
CA ARG A 70 -78.41 102.96 34.29
C ARG A 70 -76.92 102.74 34.01
N ALA A 71 -76.48 102.93 32.76
CA ALA A 71 -75.07 102.84 32.39
C ALA A 71 -74.19 103.83 33.18
N ARG A 72 -74.65 105.07 33.38
CA ARG A 72 -73.95 106.10 34.17
C ARG A 72 -73.76 105.66 35.64
N ILE A 73 -74.82 105.16 36.27
CA ILE A 73 -74.78 104.66 37.66
C ILE A 73 -73.87 103.43 37.79
N LEU A 74 -73.88 102.54 36.81
CA LEU A 74 -72.98 101.38 36.76
C LEU A 74 -71.51 101.81 36.58
N ARG A 75 -71.20 102.85 35.79
CA ARG A 75 -69.84 103.41 35.72
C ARG A 75 -69.34 103.95 37.06
N GLU A 76 -70.17 104.73 37.78
CA GLU A 76 -69.87 105.22 39.14
C GLU A 76 -69.53 104.07 40.10
N LEU A 77 -70.34 103.01 40.10
CA LEU A 77 -70.13 101.82 40.94
C LEU A 77 -68.85 101.07 40.57
N ALA A 78 -68.58 100.87 39.27
CA ALA A 78 -67.39 100.19 38.79
C ALA A 78 -66.09 100.91 39.17
N GLU A 79 -66.07 102.25 39.08
CA GLU A 79 -64.92 103.06 39.49
C GLU A 79 -64.65 102.95 41.00
N SER A 80 -65.67 103.06 41.86
CA SER A 80 -65.45 102.90 43.31
C SER A 80 -65.07 101.47 43.71
N LEU A 81 -65.53 100.44 43.00
CA LEU A 81 -65.06 99.06 43.18
C LEU A 81 -63.58 98.92 42.79
N HIS A 82 -63.15 99.58 41.71
CA HIS A 82 -61.75 99.60 41.28
C HIS A 82 -60.84 100.31 42.29
N GLU A 83 -61.25 101.46 42.83
CA GLU A 83 -60.53 102.16 43.91
C GLU A 83 -60.34 101.29 45.16
N ARG A 84 -61.37 100.50 45.52
CA ARG A 84 -61.35 99.51 46.60
C ARG A 84 -60.51 98.26 46.29
N ARG A 85 -59.89 98.20 45.10
CA ARG A 85 -59.11 97.07 44.55
C ARG A 85 -59.91 95.80 44.26
N ASP A 86 -61.23 95.89 44.21
CA ASP A 86 -62.13 94.80 43.80
C ASP A 86 -62.28 94.81 42.27
N ALA A 87 -61.19 94.48 41.57
CA ALA A 87 -61.14 94.52 40.11
C ALA A 87 -62.10 93.51 39.45
N GLU A 88 -62.34 92.36 40.08
CA GLU A 88 -63.28 91.35 39.57
C GLU A 88 -64.72 91.86 39.56
N ARG A 89 -65.20 92.50 40.64
CA ARG A 89 -66.55 93.10 40.63
C ARG A 89 -66.59 94.38 39.78
N ALA A 90 -65.54 95.20 39.80
CA ALA A 90 -65.46 96.39 38.96
C ALA A 90 -65.61 96.06 37.46
N LEU A 91 -64.95 95.00 36.98
CA LEU A 91 -65.08 94.53 35.60
C LEU A 91 -66.53 94.13 35.26
N VAL A 92 -67.16 93.29 36.08
CA VAL A 92 -68.55 92.83 35.85
C VAL A 92 -69.53 94.00 35.80
N VAL A 93 -69.37 94.99 36.68
CA VAL A 93 -70.22 96.18 36.70
C VAL A 93 -69.95 97.10 35.48
N ARG A 94 -68.68 97.26 35.07
CA ARG A 94 -68.34 98.06 33.87
C ARG A 94 -68.83 97.41 32.58
N LEU A 95 -68.84 96.07 32.52
CA LEU A 95 -69.45 95.32 31.42
C LEU A 95 -70.96 95.55 31.37
N ALA A 96 -71.66 95.51 32.51
CA ALA A 96 -73.09 95.83 32.56
C ALA A 96 -73.38 97.26 32.07
N ALA A 97 -72.53 98.25 32.42
CA ALA A 97 -72.64 99.61 31.92
C ALA A 97 -72.50 99.70 30.39
N PHE A 98 -71.53 98.96 29.83
CA PHE A 98 -71.29 98.91 28.39
C PHE A 98 -72.41 98.21 27.62
N THR A 99 -73.04 97.17 28.19
CA THR A 99 -74.20 96.50 27.56
C THR A 99 -75.48 97.32 27.54
N GLU A 100 -75.60 98.31 28.44
CA GLU A 100 -76.72 99.26 28.45
C GLU A 100 -76.51 100.35 27.38
N ALA A 101 -75.42 101.11 27.48
CA ALA A 101 -75.11 102.19 26.55
C ALA A 101 -73.60 102.30 26.30
N PRO A 102 -73.05 101.66 25.24
CA PRO A 102 -71.61 101.62 24.99
C PRO A 102 -71.07 102.99 24.55
N VAL A 103 -69.89 103.38 25.05
CA VAL A 103 -69.16 104.58 24.64
C VAL A 103 -67.65 104.30 24.49
N PRO A 104 -66.89 105.09 23.70
CA PRO A 104 -65.45 104.87 23.53
C PRO A 104 -64.63 104.88 24.83
N ASP A 105 -65.02 105.69 25.82
CA ASP A 105 -64.35 105.78 27.14
C ASP A 105 -64.38 104.46 27.93
N ASP A 106 -65.34 103.56 27.63
CA ASP A 106 -65.37 102.23 28.26
C ASP A 106 -64.30 101.29 27.70
N VAL A 107 -63.80 101.50 26.47
CA VAL A 107 -62.79 100.62 25.86
C VAL A 107 -61.51 100.62 26.69
N ASP A 108 -60.96 101.81 26.92
CA ASP A 108 -59.80 102.06 27.77
C ASP A 108 -60.02 101.56 29.21
N ALA A 109 -61.24 101.70 29.76
CA ALA A 109 -61.55 101.26 31.12
C ALA A 109 -61.65 99.73 31.25
N LEU A 110 -62.32 99.08 30.30
CA LEU A 110 -62.55 97.63 30.29
C LEU A 110 -61.27 96.85 30.04
N LEU A 111 -60.41 97.30 29.12
CA LEU A 111 -59.10 96.67 28.86
C LEU A 111 -58.21 96.71 30.11
N ARG A 112 -58.16 97.85 30.82
CA ARG A 112 -57.44 97.98 32.09
C ARG A 112 -58.00 97.06 33.19
N LEU A 113 -59.33 97.03 33.35
CA LEU A 113 -59.98 96.19 34.38
C LEU A 113 -59.80 94.69 34.09
N ALA A 114 -59.93 94.25 32.84
CA ALA A 114 -59.71 92.86 32.44
C ALA A 114 -58.25 92.43 32.66
N GLY A 115 -57.27 93.30 32.37
CA GLY A 115 -55.86 93.03 32.64
C GLY A 115 -55.50 92.92 34.12
N ILE A 116 -56.16 93.68 35.00
CA ILE A 116 -55.96 93.57 36.45
C ILE A 116 -56.67 92.32 37.02
N ALA A 117 -57.87 92.02 36.53
CA ALA A 117 -58.64 90.83 36.94
C ALA A 117 -58.18 89.52 36.26
N GLN A 118 -57.35 89.59 35.22
CA GLN A 118 -56.99 88.48 34.32
C GLN A 118 -58.22 87.79 33.68
N ARG A 119 -59.29 88.56 33.43
CA ARG A 119 -60.61 88.09 32.96
C ARG A 119 -60.95 88.62 31.57
N TRP A 120 -60.11 88.29 30.61
CA TRP A 120 -60.27 88.71 29.21
C TRP A 120 -61.45 88.04 28.49
N THR A 121 -61.89 86.87 28.96
CA THR A 121 -63.02 86.09 28.40
C THR A 121 -64.35 86.83 28.41
N ASP A 122 -64.46 87.82 29.28
CA ASP A 122 -65.70 88.50 29.61
C ASP A 122 -65.85 89.79 28.79
N LEU A 123 -64.82 90.18 28.02
CA LEU A 123 -64.83 91.39 27.20
C LEU A 123 -65.55 91.18 25.85
N PRO A 124 -66.51 92.04 25.47
CA PRO A 124 -67.14 92.02 24.16
C PRO A 124 -66.23 92.70 23.12
N LEU A 125 -65.04 92.15 22.90
CA LEU A 125 -63.96 92.76 22.10
C LEU A 125 -64.39 93.17 20.68
N ASP A 126 -65.28 92.41 20.02
CA ASP A 126 -65.86 92.81 18.71
C ASP A 126 -66.61 94.15 18.81
N ALA A 127 -67.42 94.33 19.86
CA ALA A 127 -68.18 95.56 20.09
C ALA A 127 -67.29 96.72 20.56
N LEU A 128 -66.22 96.45 21.31
CA LEU A 128 -65.20 97.46 21.66
C LEU A 128 -64.47 97.96 20.40
N THR A 129 -64.12 97.04 19.49
CA THR A 129 -63.48 97.36 18.21
C THR A 129 -64.39 98.20 17.29
N ALA A 130 -65.71 98.04 17.41
CA ALA A 130 -66.70 98.80 16.67
C ALA A 130 -66.95 100.23 17.22
N GLN A 131 -66.44 100.58 18.40
CA GLN A 131 -66.50 101.94 18.96
C GLN A 131 -65.30 102.81 18.55
N LEU A 132 -64.35 102.29 17.76
CA LEU A 132 -63.11 102.98 17.39
C LEU A 132 -63.25 103.71 16.05
N ASP A 133 -63.12 105.04 16.08
CA ASP A 133 -62.99 105.85 14.88
C ASP A 133 -61.56 105.74 14.31
N PRO A 134 -61.35 105.36 13.04
CA PRO A 134 -60.02 105.25 12.43
C PRO A 134 -59.30 106.60 12.25
N THR A 135 -59.95 107.73 12.54
CA THR A 135 -59.36 109.08 12.49
C THR A 135 -58.92 109.64 13.85
N ASP A 136 -59.13 108.89 14.95
CA ASP A 136 -58.63 109.24 16.29
C ASP A 136 -57.17 108.77 16.47
N ASP A 137 -56.27 109.69 16.84
CA ASP A 137 -54.86 109.42 17.17
C ASP A 137 -54.67 108.31 18.23
N ALA A 138 -55.68 108.10 19.11
CA ALA A 138 -55.65 107.04 20.11
C ALA A 138 -56.07 105.66 19.57
N THR A 139 -56.67 105.57 18.38
CA THR A 139 -57.17 104.30 17.82
C THR A 139 -56.08 103.27 17.53
N PRO A 140 -54.91 103.61 16.97
CA PRO A 140 -53.80 102.66 16.82
C PRO A 140 -53.39 101.99 18.15
N ARG A 141 -53.25 102.78 19.23
CA ARG A 141 -52.97 102.25 20.58
C ARG A 141 -54.07 101.29 21.05
N ARG A 142 -55.34 101.70 20.93
CA ARG A 142 -56.49 100.88 21.36
C ARG A 142 -56.61 99.58 20.55
N LEU A 143 -56.33 99.61 19.24
CA LEU A 143 -56.30 98.40 18.39
C LEU A 143 -55.19 97.44 18.84
N THR A 144 -54.00 97.93 19.18
CA THR A 144 -52.91 97.09 19.74
C THR A 144 -53.27 96.52 21.11
N GLU A 145 -53.92 97.28 22.00
CA GLU A 145 -54.40 96.78 23.29
C GLU A 145 -55.51 95.71 23.13
N ILE A 146 -56.43 95.88 22.16
CA ILE A 146 -57.44 94.88 21.79
C ILE A 146 -56.79 93.65 21.13
N ALA A 147 -55.77 93.82 20.30
CA ALA A 147 -55.02 92.71 19.72
C ALA A 147 -54.35 91.85 20.79
N GLY A 148 -53.73 92.49 21.81
CA GLY A 148 -53.18 91.81 22.98
C GLY A 148 -54.24 91.05 23.80
N ALA A 149 -55.47 91.55 23.87
CA ALA A 149 -56.60 90.84 24.50
C ALA A 149 -57.04 89.62 23.66
N TRP A 150 -57.20 89.76 22.33
CA TRP A 150 -57.49 88.63 21.44
C TRP A 150 -56.39 87.55 21.48
N GLN A 151 -55.13 87.96 21.57
CA GLN A 151 -53.99 87.04 21.67
C GLN A 151 -54.00 86.25 22.99
N GLN A 152 -54.35 86.87 24.12
CA GLN A 152 -54.52 86.18 25.40
C GLN A 152 -55.72 85.22 25.42
N LEU A 153 -56.71 85.43 24.55
CA LEU A 153 -57.80 84.48 24.30
C LEU A 153 -57.44 83.36 23.29
N GLY A 154 -56.22 83.37 22.75
CA GLY A 154 -55.78 82.43 21.70
C GLY A 154 -56.37 82.71 20.31
N LEU A 155 -57.20 83.74 20.14
CA LEU A 155 -57.94 84.09 18.92
C LEU A 155 -57.08 84.95 17.98
N GLY A 156 -55.85 84.49 17.71
CA GLY A 156 -54.79 85.29 17.07
C GLY A 156 -55.14 85.91 15.71
N TYR A 157 -55.99 85.29 14.88
CA TYR A 157 -56.42 85.90 13.61
C TYR A 157 -57.22 87.21 13.82
N ARG A 158 -57.92 87.36 14.95
CA ARG A 158 -58.61 88.63 15.31
C ARG A 158 -57.63 89.66 15.88
N ALA A 159 -56.54 89.22 16.50
CA ALA A 159 -55.43 90.10 16.84
C ALA A 159 -54.74 90.63 15.57
N ALA A 160 -54.53 89.76 14.57
CA ALA A 160 -53.95 90.14 13.28
C ALA A 160 -54.82 91.15 12.50
N ASP A 161 -56.15 90.97 12.44
CA ASP A 161 -57.06 91.97 11.83
C ASP A 161 -56.91 93.35 12.48
N CYS A 162 -56.83 93.40 13.82
CA CYS A 162 -56.61 94.64 14.55
C CYS A 162 -55.25 95.29 14.20
N LEU A 163 -54.20 94.49 13.98
CA LEU A 163 -52.85 94.98 13.67
C LEU A 163 -52.66 95.37 12.19
N GLU A 164 -53.27 94.67 11.23
CA GLU A 164 -53.30 95.12 9.82
C GLU A 164 -54.09 96.45 9.71
N ARG A 165 -55.12 96.64 10.55
CA ARG A 165 -55.81 97.93 10.69
C ARG A 165 -54.93 99.02 11.34
N VAL A 166 -53.96 98.67 12.18
CA VAL A 166 -52.91 99.62 12.63
C VAL A 166 -52.02 99.98 11.45
N LEU A 167 -51.51 99.02 10.67
CA LEU A 167 -50.68 99.29 9.50
C LEU A 167 -51.39 100.08 8.39
N ALA A 168 -52.72 99.93 8.25
CA ALA A 168 -53.52 100.74 7.33
C ALA A 168 -53.57 102.23 7.72
N ILE A 169 -53.36 102.57 9.00
CA ILE A 169 -53.29 103.94 9.52
C ILE A 169 -51.83 104.41 9.59
N ALA A 170 -50.91 103.53 10.01
CA ALA A 170 -49.49 103.79 10.19
C ALA A 170 -48.61 102.72 9.51
N PRO A 171 -48.36 102.82 8.18
CA PRO A 171 -47.67 101.76 7.40
C PRO A 171 -46.23 101.44 7.83
N ALA A 172 -45.61 102.32 8.63
CA ALA A 172 -44.25 102.18 9.16
C ALA A 172 -44.22 101.85 10.67
N ASP A 173 -45.34 101.44 11.28
CA ASP A 173 -45.36 101.04 12.69
C ASP A 173 -44.61 99.70 12.90
N ALA A 174 -43.43 99.80 13.52
CA ALA A 174 -42.55 98.65 13.75
C ALA A 174 -43.18 97.60 14.69
N GLN A 175 -43.99 98.00 15.67
CA GLN A 175 -44.60 97.07 16.63
C GLN A 175 -45.70 96.25 15.97
N ALA A 176 -46.50 96.88 15.09
CA ALA A 176 -47.50 96.17 14.31
C ALA A 176 -46.84 95.22 13.28
N HIS A 177 -45.77 95.64 12.60
CA HIS A 177 -44.98 94.77 11.73
C HIS A 177 -44.39 93.57 12.48
N GLU A 178 -43.73 93.77 13.62
CA GLU A 178 -43.12 92.69 14.43
C GLU A 178 -44.18 91.72 15.00
N ALA A 179 -45.33 92.24 15.46
CA ALA A 179 -46.40 91.42 16.00
C ALA A 179 -47.11 90.58 14.91
N LEU A 180 -47.33 91.15 13.72
CA LEU A 180 -47.87 90.42 12.56
C LEU A 180 -46.85 89.42 12.00
N GLU A 181 -45.57 89.79 11.92
CA GLU A 181 -44.48 88.90 11.53
C GLU A 181 -44.44 87.65 12.42
N LEU A 182 -44.42 87.86 13.74
CA LEU A 182 -44.47 86.78 14.72
C LEU A 182 -45.76 85.95 14.60
N PHE A 183 -46.90 86.59 14.37
CA PHE A 183 -48.17 85.89 14.19
C PHE A 183 -48.19 85.01 12.94
N TYR A 184 -47.95 85.55 11.75
CA TYR A 184 -48.00 84.80 10.50
C TYR A 184 -46.93 83.69 10.46
N ARG A 185 -45.72 83.95 10.97
CA ARG A 185 -44.67 82.94 11.17
C ARG A 185 -45.11 81.83 12.15
N SER A 186 -45.89 82.15 13.19
CA SER A 186 -46.46 81.14 14.11
C SER A 186 -47.62 80.32 13.54
N LYS A 187 -48.15 80.71 12.37
CA LYS A 187 -49.26 80.02 11.68
C LYS A 187 -48.86 79.33 10.38
N GLY A 188 -47.69 79.63 9.83
CA GLY A 188 -47.27 79.14 8.51
C GLY A 188 -47.93 79.90 7.35
N GLU A 189 -48.40 81.13 7.58
CA GLU A 189 -49.10 81.96 6.59
C GLU A 189 -48.08 82.71 5.69
N TRP A 190 -47.18 81.93 5.08
CA TRP A 190 -45.98 82.44 4.40
C TRP A 190 -46.23 83.46 3.28
N PRO A 191 -47.27 83.33 2.42
CA PRO A 191 -47.53 84.33 1.38
C PRO A 191 -47.91 85.71 1.95
N VAL A 192 -48.68 85.73 3.06
CA VAL A 192 -49.08 86.99 3.73
C VAL A 192 -47.88 87.61 4.45
N LEU A 193 -47.01 86.78 5.04
CA LEU A 193 -45.76 87.24 5.62
C LEU A 193 -44.82 87.86 4.57
N ILE A 194 -44.74 87.28 3.37
CA ILE A 194 -43.96 87.83 2.25
C ILE A 194 -44.50 89.19 1.82
N GLU A 195 -45.82 89.36 1.72
CA GLU A 195 -46.41 90.68 1.41
C GLU A 195 -46.16 91.69 2.55
N LEU A 196 -46.23 91.28 3.80
CA LEU A 196 -45.91 92.13 4.96
C LEU A 196 -44.45 92.61 4.94
N LEU A 197 -43.49 91.69 4.78
CA LEU A 197 -42.06 92.02 4.73
C LEU A 197 -41.70 92.83 3.48
N GLY A 198 -42.34 92.55 2.33
CA GLY A 198 -42.22 93.35 1.11
C GLY A 198 -42.74 94.79 1.29
N ARG A 199 -43.90 94.96 1.95
CA ARG A 199 -44.41 96.29 2.35
C ARG A 199 -43.43 97.00 3.30
N ARG A 200 -42.92 96.31 4.32
CA ARG A 200 -41.93 96.85 5.29
C ARG A 200 -40.63 97.30 4.60
N ALA A 201 -40.13 96.54 3.62
CA ALA A 201 -38.90 96.82 2.90
C ALA A 201 -38.92 98.17 2.15
N LEU A 202 -40.10 98.69 1.77
CA LEU A 202 -40.25 100.01 1.14
C LEU A 202 -39.97 101.18 2.11
N HIS A 203 -40.07 100.96 3.43
CA HIS A 203 -40.06 102.01 4.46
C HIS A 203 -38.79 102.05 5.32
N VAL A 204 -37.84 101.12 5.12
CA VAL A 204 -36.57 101.04 5.88
C VAL A 204 -35.34 101.42 5.05
N GLY A 205 -34.16 101.52 5.69
CA GLY A 205 -32.89 101.87 5.05
C GLY A 205 -32.31 100.74 4.20
N GLU A 206 -31.25 101.02 3.41
CA GLU A 206 -30.66 100.03 2.48
C GLU A 206 -30.10 98.79 3.19
N ARG A 207 -29.52 98.95 4.37
CA ARG A 207 -29.05 97.84 5.23
C ARG A 207 -30.21 96.98 5.70
N ASP A 208 -31.16 97.58 6.40
CA ASP A 208 -32.34 96.88 6.94
C ASP A 208 -33.16 96.22 5.81
N ARG A 209 -33.16 96.82 4.61
CA ARG A 209 -33.73 96.26 3.37
C ARG A 209 -32.95 95.04 2.87
N ALA A 210 -31.62 95.03 2.93
CA ALA A 210 -30.82 93.83 2.63
C ALA A 210 -31.11 92.72 3.65
N GLU A 211 -31.21 93.06 4.94
CA GLU A 211 -31.58 92.12 6.00
C GLU A 211 -33.01 91.55 5.79
N LEU A 212 -33.98 92.36 5.36
CA LEU A 212 -35.33 91.90 4.97
C LEU A 212 -35.35 91.07 3.68
N TYR A 213 -34.56 91.40 2.66
CA TYR A 213 -34.47 90.59 1.43
C TYR A 213 -33.80 89.24 1.68
N ARG A 214 -32.82 89.16 2.59
CA ARG A 214 -32.25 87.90 3.08
C ARG A 214 -33.31 87.05 3.81
N GLU A 215 -34.26 87.66 4.52
CA GLU A 215 -35.35 86.95 5.20
C GLU A 215 -36.46 86.52 4.25
N LEU A 216 -36.84 87.36 3.29
CA LEU A 216 -37.70 86.97 2.17
C LEU A 216 -37.12 85.77 1.42
N GLY A 217 -35.83 85.84 1.06
CA GLY A 217 -35.11 84.73 0.42
C GLY A 217 -35.14 83.45 1.24
N LEU A 218 -35.03 83.54 2.58
CA LEU A 218 -35.10 82.39 3.47
C LEU A 218 -36.50 81.79 3.58
N ILE A 219 -37.56 82.60 3.52
CA ILE A 219 -38.96 82.12 3.51
C ILE A 219 -39.27 81.46 2.16
N TYR A 220 -38.89 82.08 1.04
CA TYR A 220 -39.04 81.47 -0.29
C TYR A 220 -38.28 80.12 -0.38
N ASP A 221 -37.02 80.08 0.08
CA ASP A 221 -36.15 78.89 0.06
C ASP A 221 -36.69 77.74 0.91
N ARG A 222 -37.05 78.01 2.17
CA ARG A 222 -37.36 76.95 3.16
C ARG A 222 -38.84 76.61 3.30
N GLU A 223 -39.70 77.62 3.21
CA GLU A 223 -41.10 77.50 3.64
C GLU A 223 -42.07 77.40 2.46
N LEU A 224 -41.68 77.93 1.28
CA LEU A 224 -42.41 77.78 0.03
C LEU A 224 -41.75 76.83 -0.97
N GLY A 225 -40.43 76.64 -0.92
CA GLY A 225 -39.68 75.90 -1.95
C GLY A 225 -39.66 76.60 -3.32
N ASP A 226 -39.82 77.92 -3.34
CA ASP A 226 -39.76 78.75 -4.54
C ASP A 226 -38.32 79.20 -4.77
N ASP A 227 -37.53 78.33 -5.40
CA ASP A 227 -36.13 78.59 -5.71
C ASP A 227 -35.94 79.87 -6.57
N ALA A 228 -36.93 80.25 -7.39
CA ALA A 228 -36.87 81.45 -8.23
C ALA A 228 -37.10 82.73 -7.42
N GLY A 229 -38.15 82.77 -6.60
CA GLY A 229 -38.40 83.87 -5.65
C GLY A 229 -37.27 84.02 -4.64
N ALA A 230 -36.68 82.91 -4.20
CA ALA A 230 -35.52 82.90 -3.32
C ALA A 230 -34.28 83.49 -4.02
N LEU A 231 -33.97 83.06 -5.25
CA LEU A 231 -32.84 83.58 -6.01
C LEU A 231 -32.93 85.10 -6.21
N ASP A 232 -34.08 85.62 -6.61
CA ASP A 232 -34.22 87.05 -6.87
C ASP A 232 -34.20 87.89 -5.58
N ALA A 233 -34.75 87.38 -4.47
CA ALA A 233 -34.62 88.02 -3.16
C ALA A 233 -33.17 88.04 -2.66
N TYR A 234 -32.44 86.92 -2.76
CA TYR A 234 -31.02 86.87 -2.38
C TYR A 234 -30.10 87.66 -3.33
N ARG A 235 -30.45 87.79 -4.62
CA ARG A 235 -29.74 88.67 -5.57
C ARG A 235 -29.87 90.13 -5.20
N GLU A 236 -31.07 90.58 -4.82
CA GLU A 236 -31.25 91.95 -4.30
C GLU A 236 -30.53 92.15 -2.95
N ALA A 237 -30.42 91.12 -2.11
CA ALA A 237 -29.61 91.17 -0.90
C ALA A 237 -28.10 91.35 -1.20
N ASP A 238 -27.49 90.53 -2.07
CA ASP A 238 -26.06 90.68 -2.45
C ASP A 238 -25.80 91.95 -3.29
N ARG A 239 -26.83 92.50 -3.97
CA ARG A 239 -26.75 93.80 -4.64
C ARG A 239 -26.72 94.99 -3.67
N LEU A 240 -27.32 94.84 -2.48
CA LEU A 240 -27.37 95.88 -1.44
C LEU A 240 -26.22 95.73 -0.43
N GLU A 241 -25.89 94.51 0.00
CA GLU A 241 -24.74 94.20 0.86
C GLU A 241 -23.89 93.07 0.25
N PRO A 242 -22.96 93.42 -0.67
CA PRO A 242 -22.09 92.44 -1.32
C PRO A 242 -21.19 91.70 -0.34
N ASP A 243 -20.87 90.44 -0.67
CA ASP A 243 -19.95 89.56 0.07
C ASP A 243 -20.47 89.10 1.46
N HIS A 244 -21.76 89.31 1.77
CA HIS A 244 -22.40 88.71 2.94
C HIS A 244 -22.42 87.17 2.81
N VAL A 245 -21.58 86.48 3.59
CA VAL A 245 -21.29 85.03 3.47
C VAL A 245 -22.55 84.17 3.35
N ASP A 246 -23.54 84.36 4.23
CA ASP A 246 -24.77 83.55 4.22
C ASP A 246 -25.63 83.74 2.95
N VAL A 247 -25.57 84.92 2.33
CA VAL A 247 -26.29 85.24 1.08
C VAL A 247 -25.56 84.62 -0.10
N VAL A 248 -24.24 84.76 -0.18
CA VAL A 248 -23.41 84.13 -1.23
C VAL A 248 -23.52 82.60 -1.17
N ASP A 249 -23.60 82.01 0.03
CA ASP A 249 -23.83 80.57 0.20
C ASP A 249 -25.27 80.13 -0.11
N ALA A 250 -26.28 80.96 0.18
CA ALA A 250 -27.66 80.70 -0.24
C ALA A 250 -27.81 80.75 -1.76
N LEU A 251 -27.24 81.77 -2.42
CA LEU A 251 -27.14 81.86 -3.88
C LEU A 251 -26.45 80.61 -4.45
N ALA A 252 -25.27 80.24 -3.94
CA ALA A 252 -24.56 79.04 -4.37
C ALA A 252 -25.34 77.72 -4.14
N ARG A 253 -26.24 77.63 -3.17
CA ARG A 253 -27.14 76.46 -3.00
C ARG A 253 -28.32 76.47 -3.97
N LEU A 254 -28.82 77.63 -4.34
CA LEU A 254 -29.99 77.80 -5.21
C LEU A 254 -29.60 77.69 -6.69
N GLU A 255 -28.46 78.27 -7.09
CA GLU A 255 -27.91 78.16 -8.45
C GLU A 255 -27.61 76.70 -8.84
N LEU A 256 -27.27 75.86 -7.85
CA LEU A 256 -27.12 74.40 -8.03
C LEU A 256 -28.45 73.64 -8.11
N ARG A 257 -29.48 74.05 -7.35
CA ARG A 257 -30.82 73.43 -7.44
C ARG A 257 -31.50 73.75 -8.77
N ALA A 258 -31.37 74.99 -9.23
CA ALA A 258 -31.98 75.45 -10.47
C ALA A 258 -31.40 74.77 -11.73
N GLY A 259 -30.15 74.30 -11.69
CA GLY A 259 -29.47 73.58 -12.80
C GLY A 259 -29.11 74.44 -14.02
N ASP A 260 -29.85 75.51 -14.30
CA ASP A 260 -29.69 76.38 -15.48
C ASP A 260 -28.30 77.04 -15.62
N SER A 261 -27.48 77.06 -14.56
CA SER A 261 -26.20 77.79 -14.58
C SER A 261 -25.14 77.25 -13.60
N GLU A 262 -24.79 75.96 -13.69
CA GLU A 262 -23.68 75.36 -12.93
C GLU A 262 -22.35 76.16 -13.03
N GLY A 263 -22.07 76.78 -14.18
CA GLY A 263 -20.93 77.68 -14.36
C GLY A 263 -21.00 78.99 -13.56
N ALA A 264 -22.20 79.50 -13.26
CA ALA A 264 -22.40 80.62 -12.34
C ALA A 264 -22.23 80.14 -10.89
N ALA A 265 -22.87 79.03 -10.53
CA ALA A 265 -22.72 78.41 -9.20
C ALA A 265 -21.25 78.15 -8.84
N LEU A 266 -20.44 77.67 -9.79
CA LEU A 266 -18.99 77.48 -9.62
C LEU A 266 -18.28 78.81 -9.30
N LEU A 267 -18.61 79.90 -9.98
CA LEU A 267 -18.04 81.23 -9.71
C LEU A 267 -18.48 81.77 -8.33
N THR A 268 -19.73 81.53 -7.94
CA THR A 268 -20.29 81.89 -6.63
C THR A 268 -19.63 81.09 -5.50
N LEU A 269 -19.37 79.79 -5.69
CA LEU A 269 -18.61 78.94 -4.77
C LEU A 269 -17.11 79.33 -4.72
N GLU A 270 -16.51 79.69 -5.84
CA GLU A 270 -15.15 80.23 -5.88
C GLU A 270 -15.05 81.60 -5.19
N ARG A 271 -16.11 82.42 -5.20
CA ARG A 271 -16.20 83.66 -4.41
C ARG A 271 -16.34 83.32 -2.92
N LEU A 272 -17.28 82.44 -2.56
CA LEU A 272 -17.50 82.00 -1.19
C LEU A 272 -16.24 81.41 -0.53
N SER A 273 -15.49 80.55 -1.23
CA SER A 273 -14.23 79.97 -0.72
C SER A 273 -13.11 81.01 -0.49
N ARG A 274 -13.21 82.22 -1.05
CA ARG A 274 -12.31 83.35 -0.75
C ARG A 274 -12.80 84.19 0.45
N LEU A 275 -14.09 84.18 0.75
CA LEU A 275 -14.69 84.86 1.89
C LEU A 275 -14.60 84.03 3.18
N VAL A 276 -14.65 82.69 3.07
CA VAL A 276 -14.57 81.78 4.22
C VAL A 276 -13.12 81.63 4.72
N ALA A 277 -12.81 82.31 5.82
CA ALA A 277 -11.49 82.28 6.45
C ALA A 277 -11.16 80.94 7.14
N GLU A 278 -12.15 80.27 7.73
CA GLU A 278 -11.95 79.01 8.48
C GLU A 278 -11.63 77.83 7.52
N PRO A 279 -10.47 77.14 7.66
CA PRO A 279 -10.05 76.11 6.70
C PRO A 279 -11.05 74.98 6.50
N ALA A 280 -11.57 74.37 7.57
CA ALA A 280 -12.54 73.27 7.47
C ALA A 280 -13.82 73.67 6.70
N ARG A 281 -14.40 74.85 6.99
CA ARG A 281 -15.55 75.34 6.22
C ARG A 281 -15.20 75.65 4.77
N ARG A 282 -14.00 76.20 4.52
CA ARG A 282 -13.51 76.46 3.16
C ARG A 282 -13.31 75.16 2.39
N ALA A 283 -12.80 74.10 3.02
CA ALA A 283 -12.69 72.77 2.42
C ALA A 283 -14.06 72.24 1.97
N THR A 284 -15.11 72.34 2.80
CA THR A 284 -16.49 71.96 2.41
C THR A 284 -17.02 72.78 1.21
N VAL A 285 -16.67 74.07 1.11
CA VAL A 285 -17.03 74.90 -0.06
C VAL A 285 -16.19 74.53 -1.29
N LEU A 286 -14.92 74.17 -1.12
CA LEU A 286 -14.04 73.70 -2.19
C LEU A 286 -14.44 72.32 -2.73
N VAL A 287 -14.97 71.42 -1.88
CA VAL A 287 -15.59 70.16 -2.32
C VAL A 287 -16.80 70.46 -3.22
N ARG A 288 -17.74 71.30 -2.76
CA ARG A 288 -18.90 71.72 -3.58
C ARG A 288 -18.46 72.36 -4.91
N ALA A 289 -17.38 73.15 -4.91
CA ALA A 289 -16.83 73.73 -6.14
C ALA A 289 -16.21 72.65 -7.06
N ALA A 290 -15.53 71.66 -6.49
CA ALA A 290 -14.91 70.56 -7.22
C ALA A 290 -15.94 69.60 -7.84
N ASP A 291 -17.00 69.29 -7.10
CA ASP A 291 -18.13 68.45 -7.55
C ASP A 291 -18.77 69.03 -8.82
N VAL A 292 -18.96 70.35 -8.85
CA VAL A 292 -19.49 71.10 -10.01
C VAL A 292 -18.44 71.18 -11.13
N ALA A 293 -17.18 71.50 -10.80
CA ALA A 293 -16.12 71.58 -11.78
C ALA A 293 -15.91 70.25 -12.53
N ARG A 294 -16.10 69.10 -11.87
CA ARG A 294 -15.97 67.76 -12.46
C ARG A 294 -16.80 67.57 -13.73
N HIS A 295 -17.96 68.22 -13.84
CA HIS A 295 -18.85 68.09 -15.00
C HIS A 295 -18.35 68.85 -16.24
N TYR A 296 -17.31 69.69 -16.12
CA TYR A 296 -16.81 70.56 -17.21
C TYR A 296 -15.29 70.60 -17.36
N ASP A 297 -14.54 70.56 -16.27
CA ASP A 297 -13.09 70.75 -16.20
C ASP A 297 -12.49 69.84 -15.10
N TRP A 298 -12.03 68.67 -15.54
CA TRP A 298 -11.47 67.62 -14.69
C TRP A 298 -10.17 68.03 -13.98
N ASP A 299 -9.40 68.96 -14.54
CA ASP A 299 -8.13 69.42 -13.95
C ASP A 299 -8.40 70.49 -12.88
N LYS A 300 -9.35 71.40 -13.14
CA LYS A 300 -9.86 72.33 -12.13
C LYS A 300 -10.53 71.59 -10.97
N ALA A 301 -11.32 70.54 -11.25
CA ALA A 301 -11.92 69.70 -10.22
C ALA A 301 -10.87 69.03 -9.33
N GLN A 302 -9.83 68.44 -9.93
CA GLN A 302 -8.72 67.83 -9.19
C GLN A 302 -8.03 68.86 -8.29
N ALA A 303 -7.65 70.02 -8.83
CA ALA A 303 -7.01 71.09 -8.07
C ALA A 303 -7.89 71.65 -6.94
N LEU A 304 -9.22 71.62 -7.08
CA LEU A 304 -10.15 72.02 -6.02
C LEU A 304 -10.28 70.95 -4.91
N TYR A 305 -10.40 69.67 -5.24
CA TYR A 305 -10.39 68.59 -4.22
C TYR A 305 -9.04 68.49 -3.50
N GLU A 306 -7.92 68.61 -4.22
CA GLU A 306 -6.58 68.59 -3.62
C GLU A 306 -6.38 69.75 -2.64
N ARG A 307 -6.90 70.94 -2.97
CA ARG A 307 -6.94 72.09 -2.06
C ARG A 307 -7.89 71.87 -0.88
N ALA A 308 -9.07 71.29 -1.10
CA ALA A 308 -9.99 70.94 -0.01
C ALA A 308 -9.32 70.00 1.01
N ARG A 309 -8.67 68.93 0.53
CA ARG A 309 -7.90 67.99 1.35
C ARG A 309 -6.65 68.59 2.00
N ALA A 310 -6.15 69.73 1.51
CA ALA A 310 -5.04 70.47 2.12
C ALA A 310 -5.52 71.48 3.18
N ASP A 311 -6.72 72.06 3.01
CA ASP A 311 -7.40 72.89 4.01
C ASP A 311 -8.00 72.03 5.15
N ASP A 312 -8.46 70.82 4.85
CA ASP A 312 -8.95 69.82 5.80
C ASP A 312 -8.61 68.37 5.35
N PRO A 313 -7.54 67.76 5.91
CA PRO A 313 -7.15 66.38 5.59
C PRO A 313 -8.11 65.29 6.09
N ASP A 314 -9.03 65.63 6.99
CA ASP A 314 -9.97 64.71 7.64
C ASP A 314 -11.40 64.85 7.07
N LEU A 315 -11.59 65.64 6.01
CA LEU A 315 -12.85 65.79 5.29
C LEU A 315 -13.09 64.64 4.30
N ALA A 316 -13.78 63.58 4.74
CA ALA A 316 -14.09 62.40 3.91
C ALA A 316 -14.69 62.71 2.51
N PRO A 317 -15.63 63.67 2.33
CA PRO A 317 -16.12 64.04 1.00
C PRO A 317 -15.04 64.52 0.01
N ALA A 318 -13.94 65.12 0.47
CA ALA A 318 -12.82 65.51 -0.40
C ALA A 318 -12.02 64.29 -0.89
N VAL A 319 -11.96 63.22 -0.08
CA VAL A 319 -11.36 61.94 -0.45
C VAL A 319 -12.27 61.18 -1.42
N ASP A 320 -13.56 61.02 -1.09
CA ASP A 320 -14.53 60.32 -1.94
C ASP A 320 -14.71 61.01 -3.31
N GLY A 321 -14.76 62.35 -3.34
CA GLY A 321 -14.85 63.13 -4.58
C GLY A 321 -13.63 62.98 -5.47
N LEU A 322 -12.41 63.05 -4.90
CA LEU A 322 -11.16 62.86 -5.64
C LEU A 322 -10.96 61.38 -6.08
N ALA A 323 -11.37 60.42 -5.26
CA ALA A 323 -11.35 59.00 -5.62
C ALA A 323 -12.30 58.71 -6.80
N THR A 324 -13.49 59.31 -6.79
CA THR A 324 -14.44 59.28 -7.91
C THR A 324 -13.83 59.90 -9.16
N LEU A 325 -13.21 61.08 -9.04
CA LEU A 325 -12.57 61.79 -10.15
C LEU A 325 -11.45 60.96 -10.81
N LEU A 326 -10.55 60.38 -10.01
CA LEU A 326 -9.45 59.55 -10.48
C LEU A 326 -9.94 58.22 -11.07
N ARG A 327 -10.98 57.61 -10.50
CA ARG A 327 -11.66 56.42 -11.07
C ARG A 327 -12.23 56.73 -12.46
N ASP A 328 -12.92 57.85 -12.60
CA ASP A 328 -13.59 58.23 -13.86
C ASP A 328 -12.58 58.61 -14.97
N ARG A 329 -11.36 59.05 -14.57
CA ARG A 329 -10.18 59.18 -15.45
C ARG A 329 -9.49 57.85 -15.80
N GLY A 330 -9.82 56.75 -15.09
CA GLY A 330 -9.14 55.46 -15.21
C GLY A 330 -7.83 55.34 -14.42
N GLU A 331 -7.49 56.31 -13.57
CA GLU A 331 -6.26 56.38 -12.78
C GLU A 331 -6.33 55.51 -11.51
N LEU A 332 -6.73 54.23 -11.65
CA LEU A 332 -7.06 53.33 -10.53
C LEU A 332 -5.93 53.17 -9.50
N ALA A 333 -4.67 53.16 -9.92
CA ALA A 333 -3.52 53.11 -9.01
C ALA A 333 -3.40 54.36 -8.11
N GLY A 334 -3.85 55.52 -8.61
CA GLY A 334 -3.98 56.76 -7.84
C GLY A 334 -5.13 56.68 -6.83
N VAL A 335 -6.26 56.05 -7.20
CA VAL A 335 -7.38 55.78 -6.30
C VAL A 335 -6.95 54.90 -5.13
N VAL A 336 -6.26 53.78 -5.40
CA VAL A 336 -5.73 52.88 -4.35
C VAL A 336 -4.79 53.62 -3.41
N ALA A 337 -3.87 54.44 -3.94
CA ALA A 337 -2.94 55.21 -3.11
C ALA A 337 -3.66 56.24 -2.23
N LEU A 338 -4.65 56.95 -2.77
CA LEU A 338 -5.48 57.93 -2.07
C LEU A 338 -6.29 57.30 -0.93
N LEU A 339 -7.00 56.21 -1.22
CA LEU A 339 -7.88 55.55 -0.25
C LEU A 339 -7.09 54.91 0.89
N VAL A 340 -5.92 54.33 0.61
CA VAL A 340 -5.04 53.75 1.65
C VAL A 340 -4.39 54.82 2.53
N ASP A 341 -3.99 55.98 1.98
CA ASP A 341 -3.52 57.14 2.76
C ASP A 341 -4.63 57.72 3.67
N ALA A 342 -5.85 57.86 3.14
CA ALA A 342 -6.99 58.33 3.92
C ALA A 342 -7.39 57.34 5.03
N ALA A 343 -7.44 56.04 4.73
CA ALA A 343 -7.72 54.96 5.69
C ALA A 343 -6.57 54.68 6.68
N ALA A 344 -5.49 55.46 6.65
CA ALA A 344 -4.45 55.49 7.69
C ALA A 344 -4.69 56.60 8.74
N ARG A 345 -5.62 57.54 8.52
CA ARG A 345 -5.88 58.66 9.46
C ARG A 345 -6.82 58.24 10.60
N PRO A 346 -6.42 58.43 11.87
CA PRO A 346 -7.27 58.06 13.02
C PRO A 346 -8.60 58.80 13.09
N ALA A 347 -8.69 60.03 12.57
CA ALA A 347 -9.94 60.81 12.52
C ALA A 347 -10.98 60.20 11.57
N LEU A 348 -10.54 59.45 10.56
CA LEU A 348 -11.36 58.81 9.53
C LEU A 348 -11.64 57.33 9.82
N ALA A 349 -11.51 56.90 11.08
CA ALA A 349 -11.64 55.50 11.48
C ALA A 349 -12.99 54.85 11.10
N ALA A 350 -14.08 55.62 10.99
CA ALA A 350 -15.38 55.12 10.54
C ALA A 350 -15.41 54.73 9.05
N GLU A 351 -14.70 55.48 8.19
CA GLU A 351 -14.63 55.23 6.74
C GLU A 351 -13.52 54.24 6.37
N CYS A 352 -12.61 53.98 7.31
CA CYS A 352 -11.43 53.14 7.17
C CYS A 352 -11.70 51.75 6.57
N SER A 353 -12.75 51.06 7.04
CA SER A 353 -13.11 49.74 6.50
C SER A 353 -13.69 49.81 5.08
N ARG A 354 -14.57 50.80 4.82
CA ARG A 354 -15.15 51.05 3.48
C ARG A 354 -14.05 51.31 2.46
N TRP A 355 -13.17 52.28 2.73
CA TRP A 355 -12.10 52.64 1.80
C TRP A 355 -11.04 51.56 1.61
N ARG A 356 -10.77 50.70 2.60
CA ARG A 356 -9.89 49.54 2.41
C ARG A 356 -10.53 48.48 1.53
N ALA A 357 -11.83 48.22 1.68
CA ALA A 357 -12.56 47.31 0.79
C ALA A 357 -12.64 47.88 -0.64
N ASP A 358 -12.95 49.16 -0.81
CA ASP A 358 -13.01 49.80 -2.13
C ASP A 358 -11.62 49.86 -2.79
N ALA A 359 -10.55 50.11 -2.02
CA ALA A 359 -9.17 50.02 -2.51
C ALA A 359 -8.77 48.59 -2.89
N ALA A 360 -9.29 47.57 -2.19
CA ALA A 360 -9.09 46.17 -2.55
C ALA A 360 -9.79 45.82 -3.88
N ASP A 361 -11.03 46.28 -4.09
CA ASP A 361 -11.74 46.10 -5.38
C ASP A 361 -10.93 46.69 -6.55
N PHE A 362 -10.33 47.87 -6.37
CA PHE A 362 -9.46 48.48 -7.39
C PHE A 362 -8.12 47.74 -7.55
N CYS A 363 -7.58 47.10 -6.50
CA CYS A 363 -6.44 46.19 -6.63
C CYS A 363 -6.80 44.93 -7.43
N VAL A 364 -8.00 44.34 -7.24
CA VAL A 364 -8.49 43.22 -8.08
C VAL A 364 -8.60 43.65 -9.54
N ALA A 365 -9.18 44.83 -9.81
CA ALA A 365 -9.28 45.39 -11.16
C ALA A 365 -7.91 45.70 -11.82
N LEU A 366 -6.86 45.89 -11.02
CA LEU A 366 -5.47 46.04 -11.47
C LEU A 366 -4.69 44.71 -11.55
N GLY A 367 -5.26 43.60 -11.09
CA GLY A 367 -4.60 42.29 -11.02
C GLY A 367 -3.64 42.11 -9.83
N ASP A 368 -3.63 43.02 -8.85
CA ASP A 368 -2.81 42.96 -7.63
C ASP A 368 -3.54 42.17 -6.52
N THR A 369 -3.72 40.86 -6.75
CA THR A 369 -4.57 39.98 -5.93
C THR A 369 -4.10 39.86 -4.48
N GLU A 370 -2.80 39.77 -4.24
CA GLU A 370 -2.26 39.65 -2.88
C GLU A 370 -2.46 40.93 -2.06
N ARG A 371 -2.34 42.09 -2.70
CA ARG A 371 -2.65 43.37 -2.07
C ARG A 371 -4.15 43.54 -1.83
N ALA A 372 -5.00 43.06 -2.74
CA ALA A 372 -6.44 43.02 -2.52
C ALA A 372 -6.80 42.14 -1.31
N LYS A 373 -6.29 40.91 -1.23
CA LYS A 373 -6.47 40.01 -0.07
C LYS A 373 -6.07 40.71 1.24
N GLN A 374 -4.89 41.34 1.27
CA GLN A 374 -4.44 42.05 2.47
C GLN A 374 -5.34 43.23 2.83
N LEU A 375 -5.77 44.04 1.85
CA LEU A 375 -6.67 45.17 2.10
C LEU A 375 -8.07 44.73 2.55
N TYR A 376 -8.62 43.62 2.05
CA TYR A 376 -9.86 43.05 2.61
C TYR A 376 -9.66 42.54 4.05
N ARG A 377 -8.54 41.86 4.36
CA ARG A 377 -8.20 41.47 5.74
C ARG A 377 -8.10 42.72 6.65
N ASP A 378 -7.44 43.77 6.19
CA ASP A 378 -7.28 45.05 6.92
C ASP A 378 -8.58 45.86 7.02
N ALA A 379 -9.56 45.64 6.13
CA ALA A 379 -10.92 46.17 6.24
C ALA A 379 -11.71 45.44 7.31
N ARG A 380 -11.69 44.09 7.31
CA ARG A 380 -12.37 43.26 8.32
C ARG A 380 -11.77 43.40 9.73
N ALA A 381 -10.46 43.65 9.82
CA ALA A 381 -9.80 43.98 11.08
C ALA A 381 -10.19 45.36 11.65
N ALA A 382 -10.73 46.26 10.81
CA ALA A 382 -11.27 47.55 11.24
C ALA A 382 -12.79 47.49 11.54
N ASP A 383 -13.53 46.66 10.81
CA ASP A 383 -14.96 46.37 11.02
C ASP A 383 -15.25 44.89 10.65
N PRO A 384 -15.42 44.00 11.65
CA PRO A 384 -15.72 42.58 11.41
C PRO A 384 -17.06 42.33 10.73
N ASP A 385 -18.03 43.25 10.87
CA ASP A 385 -19.37 43.14 10.29
C ASP A 385 -19.43 43.60 8.82
N ASN A 386 -18.30 44.03 8.24
CA ASN A 386 -18.17 44.39 6.82
C ASN A 386 -18.29 43.14 5.92
N THR A 387 -19.54 42.74 5.67
CA THR A 387 -19.92 41.61 4.80
C THR A 387 -19.44 41.75 3.36
N LYS A 388 -19.28 42.97 2.82
CA LYS A 388 -18.69 43.18 1.48
C LYS A 388 -17.25 42.66 1.46
N ALA A 389 -16.43 43.10 2.41
CA ALA A 389 -15.03 42.64 2.53
C ALA A 389 -14.93 41.16 2.91
N GLY A 390 -15.90 40.62 3.64
CA GLY A 390 -16.03 39.18 3.91
C GLY A 390 -16.23 38.35 2.64
N LEU A 391 -17.27 38.66 1.87
CA LEU A 391 -17.63 37.93 0.65
C LEU A 391 -16.57 38.06 -0.45
N ALA A 392 -16.08 39.27 -0.72
CA ALA A 392 -15.07 39.50 -1.75
C ALA A 392 -13.74 38.79 -1.43
N LEU A 393 -13.38 38.65 -0.15
CA LEU A 393 -12.21 37.86 0.27
C LEU A 393 -12.46 36.35 0.15
N VAL A 394 -13.68 35.87 0.44
CA VAL A 394 -14.07 34.47 0.22
C VAL A 394 -13.98 34.11 -1.26
N GLU A 395 -14.56 34.93 -2.13
CA GLU A 395 -14.53 34.74 -3.59
C GLU A 395 -13.09 34.79 -4.13
N LEU A 396 -12.29 35.79 -3.74
CA LEU A 396 -10.91 35.93 -4.20
C LEU A 396 -9.99 34.80 -3.71
N CYS A 397 -10.22 34.23 -2.52
CA CYS A 397 -9.47 33.07 -2.04
C CYS A 397 -9.89 31.76 -2.72
N TRP A 398 -11.17 31.60 -3.10
CA TRP A 398 -11.60 30.50 -3.98
C TRP A 398 -10.94 30.60 -5.36
N ASP A 399 -11.05 31.75 -6.04
CA ASP A 399 -10.53 31.97 -7.40
C ASP A 399 -9.00 31.83 -7.50
N THR A 400 -8.27 32.06 -6.40
CA THR A 400 -6.81 31.89 -6.34
C THR A 400 -6.34 30.55 -5.76
N GLY A 401 -7.25 29.72 -5.26
CA GLY A 401 -6.95 28.38 -4.74
C GLY A 401 -6.35 28.33 -3.32
N ASP A 402 -6.40 29.43 -2.55
CA ASP A 402 -5.85 29.51 -1.19
C ASP A 402 -6.83 28.92 -0.14
N LEU A 403 -7.23 27.67 -0.35
CA LEU A 403 -8.25 26.96 0.43
C LEU A 403 -7.93 26.89 1.94
N ALA A 404 -6.66 26.92 2.33
CA ALA A 404 -6.22 26.89 3.72
C ALA A 404 -6.48 28.20 4.47
N ASP A 405 -6.35 29.35 3.80
CA ASP A 405 -6.62 30.68 4.37
C ASP A 405 -8.12 30.98 4.42
N LEU A 406 -8.90 30.31 3.56
CA LEU A 406 -10.34 30.47 3.41
C LEU A 406 -11.14 29.86 4.58
N ALA A 407 -10.73 28.70 5.09
CA ALA A 407 -11.45 27.99 6.15
C ALA A 407 -11.76 28.84 7.41
N PRO A 408 -10.79 29.54 8.04
CA PRO A 408 -11.08 30.37 9.22
C PRO A 408 -12.00 31.56 8.92
N ILE A 409 -12.02 32.06 7.67
CA ILE A 409 -12.90 33.17 7.26
C ILE A 409 -14.36 32.69 7.21
N ILE A 410 -14.62 31.51 6.63
CA ILE A 410 -15.98 30.95 6.58
C ILE A 410 -16.42 30.48 7.98
N ASP A 411 -15.52 29.94 8.80
CA ASP A 411 -15.83 29.60 10.20
C ASP A 411 -16.24 30.85 11.02
N GLU A 412 -15.55 31.98 10.84
CA GLU A 412 -15.92 33.25 11.46
C GLU A 412 -17.31 33.74 11.00
N LEU A 413 -17.59 33.71 9.69
CA LEU A 413 -18.91 34.04 9.13
C LEU A 413 -20.03 33.12 9.68
N CYS A 414 -19.73 31.83 9.88
CA CYS A 414 -20.60 30.85 10.52
C CYS A 414 -20.78 31.05 12.05
N HIS A 415 -20.01 31.95 12.67
CA HIS A 415 -20.12 32.31 14.09
C HIS A 415 -20.75 33.68 14.33
N THR A 416 -20.54 34.65 13.44
CA THR A 416 -21.15 36.00 13.54
C THR A 416 -22.59 36.05 13.01
N THR A 417 -22.91 35.23 12.01
CA THR A 417 -24.21 35.29 11.31
C THR A 417 -25.35 34.66 12.12
N GLN A 418 -26.31 35.47 12.54
CA GLN A 418 -27.52 35.01 13.25
C GLN A 418 -28.75 34.77 12.35
N GLU A 419 -28.75 35.21 11.09
CA GLU A 419 -29.85 34.94 10.15
C GLU A 419 -29.79 33.48 9.63
N PRO A 420 -30.82 32.64 9.87
CA PRO A 420 -30.78 31.22 9.51
C PRO A 420 -30.46 30.93 8.04
N GLY A 421 -31.04 31.70 7.11
CA GLY A 421 -30.83 31.51 5.67
C GLY A 421 -29.41 31.79 5.21
N ARG A 422 -28.77 32.86 5.73
CA ARG A 422 -27.36 33.17 5.42
C ARG A 422 -26.41 32.19 6.12
N LEU A 423 -26.70 31.84 7.37
CA LEU A 423 -25.92 30.85 8.12
C LEU A 423 -25.92 29.48 7.41
N ARG A 424 -27.08 29.00 6.94
CA ARG A 424 -27.22 27.81 6.09
C ARG A 424 -26.35 27.91 4.82
N GLY A 425 -26.33 29.08 4.16
CA GLY A 425 -25.47 29.34 3.01
C GLY A 425 -23.97 29.21 3.32
N TYR A 426 -23.49 29.85 4.37
CA TYR A 426 -22.09 29.75 4.80
C TYR A 426 -21.71 28.34 5.27
N LEU A 427 -22.63 27.62 5.93
CA LEU A 427 -22.40 26.22 6.33
C LEU A 427 -22.26 25.29 5.11
N LEU A 428 -23.03 25.51 4.04
CA LEU A 428 -22.85 24.75 2.79
C LEU A 428 -21.52 25.09 2.10
N GLN A 429 -21.13 26.36 2.05
CA GLN A 429 -19.80 26.75 1.55
C GLN A 429 -18.66 26.14 2.41
N ARG A 430 -18.82 26.10 3.73
CA ARG A 430 -17.87 25.49 4.66
C ARG A 430 -17.76 23.98 4.48
N ALA A 431 -18.88 23.31 4.20
CA ALA A 431 -18.91 21.88 3.91
C ALA A 431 -18.23 21.56 2.58
N HIS A 432 -18.53 22.31 1.52
CA HIS A 432 -17.88 22.14 0.22
C HIS A 432 -16.36 22.30 0.31
N LEU A 433 -15.89 23.36 0.98
CA LEU A 433 -14.47 23.58 1.26
C LEU A 433 -13.85 22.44 2.09
N ALA A 434 -14.58 21.92 3.08
CA ALA A 434 -14.10 20.80 3.89
C ALA A 434 -13.97 19.50 3.07
N VAL A 435 -14.84 19.27 2.08
CA VAL A 435 -14.72 18.15 1.14
C VAL A 435 -13.48 18.31 0.25
N GLU A 436 -13.21 19.49 -0.31
CA GLU A 436 -12.00 19.73 -1.11
C GLU A 436 -10.70 19.60 -0.30
N LEU A 437 -10.71 20.04 0.95
CA LEU A 437 -9.59 19.88 1.90
C LEU A 437 -9.45 18.44 2.45
N GLY A 438 -10.40 17.54 2.18
CA GLY A 438 -10.43 16.17 2.71
C GLY A 438 -10.84 16.05 4.19
N ASP A 439 -11.31 17.13 4.81
CA ASP A 439 -11.79 17.17 6.20
C ASP A 439 -13.26 16.69 6.28
N ALA A 440 -13.46 15.39 6.02
CA ALA A 440 -14.76 14.74 6.16
C ALA A 440 -15.41 14.88 7.56
N PRO A 441 -14.67 15.00 8.69
CA PRO A 441 -15.23 15.44 9.97
C PRO A 441 -15.90 16.82 9.93
N ALA A 442 -15.18 17.87 9.49
CA ALA A 442 -15.75 19.23 9.44
C ALA A 442 -16.88 19.36 8.41
N ALA A 443 -16.77 18.67 7.27
CA ALA A 443 -17.83 18.62 6.27
C ALA A 443 -19.16 18.12 6.85
N ARG A 444 -19.11 17.06 7.67
CA ARG A 444 -20.31 16.50 8.33
C ARG A 444 -20.88 17.39 9.42
N ASP A 445 -20.06 18.10 10.20
CA ASP A 445 -20.58 19.06 11.21
C ASP A 445 -21.33 20.21 10.52
N ALA A 446 -20.70 20.81 9.50
CA ALA A 446 -21.28 21.91 8.75
C ALA A 446 -22.59 21.50 8.03
N LEU A 447 -22.61 20.34 7.36
CA LEU A 447 -23.83 19.82 6.72
C LEU A 447 -24.90 19.38 7.74
N THR A 448 -24.54 18.82 8.89
CA THR A 448 -25.52 18.49 9.95
C THR A 448 -26.22 19.77 10.40
N ARG A 449 -25.47 20.82 10.71
CA ARG A 449 -26.01 22.13 11.09
C ARG A 449 -26.81 22.80 9.97
N ALA A 450 -26.45 22.59 8.70
CA ALA A 450 -27.23 23.10 7.55
C ALA A 450 -28.59 22.40 7.44
N VAL A 451 -28.64 21.06 7.61
CA VAL A 451 -29.88 20.26 7.59
C VAL A 451 -30.73 20.48 8.86
N GLU A 452 -30.13 20.83 10.00
CA GLU A 452 -30.88 21.28 11.19
C GLU A 452 -31.60 22.63 10.96
N LEU A 453 -31.01 23.54 10.18
CA LEU A 453 -31.60 24.84 9.84
C LEU A 453 -32.67 24.73 8.74
N ASP A 454 -32.51 23.82 7.80
CA ASP A 454 -33.50 23.49 6.76
C ASP A 454 -33.60 21.98 6.56
N PRO A 455 -34.54 21.32 7.28
CA PRO A 455 -34.73 19.88 7.16
C PRO A 455 -35.16 19.40 5.78
N HIS A 456 -35.63 20.26 4.87
CA HIS A 456 -36.20 19.84 3.57
C HIS A 456 -35.27 20.09 2.38
N ASP A 457 -33.96 20.32 2.61
CA ASP A 457 -32.97 20.41 1.52
C ASP A 457 -32.54 18.99 1.06
N PRO A 458 -32.93 18.53 -0.16
CA PRO A 458 -32.51 17.23 -0.66
C PRO A 458 -31.03 17.17 -1.02
N ALA A 459 -30.40 18.28 -1.40
CA ALA A 459 -28.98 18.30 -1.76
C ALA A 459 -28.12 18.16 -0.49
N ALA A 460 -28.40 18.97 0.54
CA ALA A 460 -27.68 18.92 1.81
C ALA A 460 -27.90 17.58 2.54
N ARG A 461 -29.12 17.04 2.54
CA ARG A 461 -29.40 15.68 3.06
C ARG A 461 -28.59 14.62 2.34
N ARG A 462 -28.54 14.64 0.99
CA ARG A 462 -27.81 13.65 0.19
C ARG A 462 -26.31 13.72 0.47
N GLU A 463 -25.71 14.91 0.44
CA GLU A 463 -24.27 15.06 0.70
C GLU A 463 -23.89 14.66 2.13
N LEU A 464 -24.75 14.96 3.11
CA LEU A 464 -24.56 14.47 4.49
C LEU A 464 -24.67 12.95 4.57
N ALA A 465 -25.65 12.34 3.89
CA ALA A 465 -25.82 10.89 3.85
C ALA A 465 -24.65 10.18 3.18
N ASP A 466 -24.15 10.71 2.07
CA ASP A 466 -23.00 10.19 1.34
C ASP A 466 -21.74 10.21 2.23
N LEU A 467 -21.51 11.31 2.96
CA LEU A 467 -20.41 11.42 3.92
C LEU A 467 -20.56 10.48 5.15
N TRP A 468 -21.78 10.16 5.59
CA TRP A 468 -21.99 9.15 6.63
C TRP A 468 -21.82 7.72 6.11
N PHE A 469 -22.17 7.46 4.84
CA PHE A 469 -21.98 6.18 4.17
C PHE A 469 -20.50 5.85 4.03
N ASP A 470 -19.71 6.80 3.50
CA ASP A 470 -18.26 6.65 3.35
C ASP A 470 -17.52 6.60 4.70
N ALA A 471 -18.05 7.26 5.73
CA ALA A 471 -17.56 7.14 7.10
C ALA A 471 -17.97 5.84 7.82
N GLY A 472 -18.81 5.00 7.21
CA GLY A 472 -19.29 3.74 7.79
C GLY A 472 -20.29 3.88 8.94
N ASP A 473 -20.92 5.05 9.15
CA ASP A 473 -22.08 5.18 10.04
C ASP A 473 -23.34 4.77 9.29
N TRP A 474 -23.47 3.46 9.09
CA TRP A 474 -24.55 2.84 8.34
C TRP A 474 -25.94 3.21 8.86
N ARG A 475 -26.05 3.57 10.15
CA ARG A 475 -27.30 4.01 10.76
C ARG A 475 -27.67 5.42 10.31
N ARG A 476 -26.78 6.40 10.48
CA ARG A 476 -27.07 7.79 10.11
C ARG A 476 -27.25 7.95 8.60
N ALA A 477 -26.43 7.25 7.81
CA ALA A 477 -26.59 7.19 6.36
C ALA A 477 -27.98 6.64 5.97
N ARG A 478 -28.40 5.53 6.57
CA ARG A 478 -29.72 4.94 6.32
C ARG A 478 -30.86 5.87 6.70
N GLU A 479 -30.84 6.42 7.92
CA GLU A 479 -31.89 7.32 8.43
C GLU A 479 -32.09 8.55 7.52
N LEU A 480 -31.00 9.10 6.96
CA LEU A 480 -31.06 10.22 6.02
C LEU A 480 -31.53 9.83 4.61
N ILE A 481 -31.13 8.66 4.09
CA ILE A 481 -31.53 8.22 2.74
C ILE A 481 -32.97 7.73 2.72
N GLU A 482 -33.41 6.97 3.72
CA GLU A 482 -34.82 6.54 3.83
C GLU A 482 -35.74 7.77 3.90
N GLY A 483 -35.41 8.79 4.72
CA GLY A 483 -36.18 10.04 4.75
C GLY A 483 -36.14 10.87 3.45
N LEU A 484 -35.05 10.80 2.67
CA LEU A 484 -34.95 11.48 1.37
C LEU A 484 -35.70 10.76 0.26
N LEU A 485 -35.84 9.43 0.35
CA LEU A 485 -36.75 8.66 -0.50
C LEU A 485 -38.20 8.94 -0.11
N ASP A 486 -38.57 8.79 1.17
CA ASP A 486 -39.94 8.97 1.68
C ASP A 486 -40.53 10.37 1.36
N ASP A 487 -39.74 11.45 1.45
CA ASP A 487 -40.21 12.81 1.17
C ASP A 487 -40.31 13.13 -0.34
N HIS A 488 -39.47 12.51 -1.19
CA HIS A 488 -39.18 13.03 -2.54
C HIS A 488 -39.01 11.99 -3.67
N GLU A 489 -39.40 10.71 -3.50
CA GLU A 489 -39.20 9.64 -4.50
C GLU A 489 -39.61 10.03 -5.94
N ASP A 490 -40.81 10.60 -6.12
CA ASP A 490 -41.36 11.06 -7.41
C ASP A 490 -40.59 12.22 -8.08
N LEU A 491 -39.69 12.90 -7.35
CA LEU A 491 -38.94 14.08 -7.82
C LEU A 491 -37.45 13.77 -8.09
N LEU A 492 -36.98 12.58 -7.73
CA LEU A 492 -35.59 12.16 -7.97
C LEU A 492 -35.41 11.67 -9.40
N GLN A 493 -34.20 11.84 -9.95
CA GLN A 493 -33.84 11.20 -11.22
C GLN A 493 -33.74 9.67 -11.01
N PRO A 494 -34.17 8.83 -11.98
CA PRO A 494 -34.14 7.37 -11.83
C PRO A 494 -32.76 6.82 -11.44
N GLU A 495 -31.69 7.40 -11.99
CA GLU A 495 -30.30 7.05 -11.71
C GLU A 495 -29.92 7.34 -10.25
N VAL A 496 -30.48 8.40 -9.67
CA VAL A 496 -30.26 8.78 -8.26
C VAL A 496 -31.08 7.88 -7.33
N SER A 497 -32.33 7.56 -7.68
CA SER A 497 -33.16 6.59 -6.94
C SER A 497 -32.47 5.20 -6.87
N VAL A 498 -31.93 4.72 -7.99
CA VAL A 498 -31.16 3.46 -8.08
C VAL A 498 -29.99 3.44 -7.10
N GLU A 499 -29.15 4.47 -7.09
CA GLU A 499 -27.98 4.53 -6.20
C GLU A 499 -28.36 4.69 -4.73
N LEU A 500 -29.42 5.46 -4.42
CA LEU A 500 -29.91 5.62 -3.04
C LEU A 500 -30.50 4.32 -2.49
N HIS A 501 -31.30 3.58 -3.28
CA HIS A 501 -31.78 2.25 -2.88
C HIS A 501 -30.63 1.26 -2.70
N TYR A 502 -29.59 1.31 -3.55
CA TYR A 502 -28.39 0.50 -3.36
C TYR A 502 -27.67 0.84 -2.03
N ARG A 503 -27.50 2.13 -1.71
CA ARG A 503 -26.90 2.58 -0.44
C ARG A 503 -27.70 2.13 0.77
N VAL A 504 -29.04 2.27 0.77
CA VAL A 504 -29.91 1.73 1.83
C VAL A 504 -29.76 0.21 1.95
N ALA A 505 -29.72 -0.53 0.83
CA ALA A 505 -29.51 -1.97 0.85
C ALA A 505 -28.17 -2.37 1.49
N ARG A 506 -27.09 -1.63 1.19
CA ARG A 506 -25.77 -1.88 1.78
C ARG A 506 -25.72 -1.49 3.26
N CYS A 507 -26.31 -0.37 3.66
CA CYS A 507 -26.47 0.00 5.07
C CYS A 507 -27.24 -1.08 5.84
N ALA A 508 -28.37 -1.55 5.31
CA ALA A 508 -29.18 -2.60 5.92
C ALA A 508 -28.39 -3.89 6.12
N GLN A 509 -27.59 -4.32 5.13
CA GLN A 509 -26.70 -5.48 5.24
C GLN A 509 -25.70 -5.32 6.40
N GLN A 510 -25.03 -4.16 6.50
CA GLN A 510 -24.04 -3.89 7.55
C GLN A 510 -24.66 -3.75 8.95
N LEU A 511 -25.93 -3.34 9.04
CA LEU A 511 -26.73 -3.33 10.27
C LEU A 511 -27.34 -4.69 10.63
N GLY A 512 -27.18 -5.72 9.78
CA GLY A 512 -27.74 -7.06 9.98
C GLY A 512 -29.21 -7.24 9.56
N ASP A 513 -29.83 -6.22 8.97
CA ASP A 513 -31.18 -6.28 8.39
C ASP A 513 -31.14 -6.90 6.99
N THR A 514 -31.05 -8.23 6.95
CA THR A 514 -30.98 -8.99 5.69
C THR A 514 -32.26 -8.90 4.86
N GLU A 515 -33.43 -8.76 5.47
CA GLU A 515 -34.71 -8.60 4.77
C GLU A 515 -34.88 -7.19 4.17
N GLY A 516 -34.43 -6.14 4.86
CA GLY A 516 -34.31 -4.79 4.29
C GLY A 516 -33.30 -4.74 3.15
N ALA A 517 -32.11 -5.32 3.36
CA ALA A 517 -31.07 -5.38 2.34
C ALA A 517 -31.55 -6.09 1.05
N ALA A 518 -32.21 -7.24 1.20
CA ALA A 518 -32.76 -7.99 0.06
C ALA A 518 -33.89 -7.23 -0.66
N ARG A 519 -34.77 -6.53 0.08
CA ARG A 519 -35.84 -5.70 -0.52
C ARG A 519 -35.28 -4.55 -1.34
N HIS A 520 -34.40 -3.72 -0.78
CA HIS A 520 -33.87 -2.57 -1.51
C HIS A 520 -32.93 -2.97 -2.65
N ALA A 521 -32.16 -4.07 -2.52
CA ALA A 521 -31.42 -4.64 -3.63
C ALA A 521 -32.35 -5.14 -4.76
N ALA A 522 -33.50 -5.73 -4.43
CA ALA A 522 -34.50 -6.13 -5.42
C ALA A 522 -35.17 -4.94 -6.13
N VAL A 523 -35.49 -3.85 -5.40
CA VAL A 523 -35.98 -2.60 -6.01
C VAL A 523 -34.94 -2.00 -6.96
N THR A 524 -33.69 -1.90 -6.50
CA THR A 524 -32.56 -1.42 -7.32
C THR A 524 -32.45 -2.18 -8.64
N LEU A 525 -32.59 -3.51 -8.61
CA LEU A 525 -32.51 -4.39 -9.78
C LEU A 525 -33.79 -4.47 -10.62
N ALA A 526 -34.92 -3.98 -10.10
CA ALA A 526 -36.14 -3.78 -10.89
C ALA A 526 -36.08 -2.48 -11.71
N LEU A 527 -35.41 -1.45 -11.16
CA LEU A 527 -35.15 -0.17 -11.84
C LEU A 527 -33.97 -0.25 -12.82
N ALA A 528 -32.86 -0.88 -12.41
CA ALA A 528 -31.64 -1.05 -13.21
C ALA A 528 -31.15 -2.52 -13.16
N PRO A 529 -31.63 -3.41 -14.04
CA PRO A 529 -31.30 -4.84 -14.02
C PRO A 529 -29.81 -5.17 -14.24
N ASP A 530 -29.04 -4.24 -14.80
CA ASP A 530 -27.60 -4.33 -15.04
C ASP A 530 -26.73 -3.69 -13.95
N HIS A 531 -27.34 -3.20 -12.85
CA HIS A 531 -26.62 -2.57 -11.75
C HIS A 531 -25.72 -3.55 -10.97
N ARG A 532 -24.48 -3.73 -11.45
CA ARG A 532 -23.50 -4.69 -10.92
C ARG A 532 -23.34 -4.67 -9.39
N PRO A 533 -23.28 -3.52 -8.69
CA PRO A 533 -23.16 -3.50 -7.23
C PRO A 533 -24.35 -4.15 -6.52
N ALA A 534 -25.57 -3.95 -7.03
CA ALA A 534 -26.77 -4.56 -6.47
C ALA A 534 -26.90 -6.05 -6.82
N LEU A 535 -26.47 -6.47 -8.03
CA LEU A 535 -26.37 -7.90 -8.38
C LEU A 535 -25.40 -8.62 -7.43
N GLN A 536 -24.24 -8.01 -7.14
CA GLN A 536 -23.28 -8.58 -6.19
C GLN A 536 -23.86 -8.63 -4.78
N LEU A 537 -24.49 -7.54 -4.30
CA LEU A 537 -25.12 -7.50 -2.98
C LEU A 537 -26.24 -8.56 -2.84
N ARG A 538 -27.05 -8.78 -3.87
CA ARG A 538 -28.07 -9.83 -3.87
C ARG A 538 -27.44 -11.23 -3.87
N ALA A 539 -26.38 -11.46 -4.65
CA ALA A 539 -25.62 -12.71 -4.62
C ALA A 539 -24.92 -12.97 -3.26
N GLU A 540 -24.46 -11.93 -2.55
CA GLU A 540 -23.95 -12.01 -1.18
C GLU A 540 -25.03 -12.40 -0.17
N LEU A 541 -26.26 -11.90 -0.34
CA LEU A 541 -27.42 -12.15 0.54
C LEU A 541 -28.12 -13.50 0.26
N ALA A 542 -28.08 -14.00 -0.98
CA ALA A 542 -28.81 -15.18 -1.44
C ALA A 542 -28.23 -16.54 -0.96
N VAL A 543 -27.56 -16.58 0.21
CA VAL A 543 -26.87 -17.76 0.78
C VAL A 543 -27.78 -19.00 0.91
N HIS A 544 -29.09 -18.80 1.01
CA HIS A 544 -30.08 -19.88 1.13
C HIS A 544 -30.88 -20.15 -0.17
N ASN A 545 -30.54 -19.50 -1.28
CA ASN A 545 -31.12 -19.74 -2.60
C ASN A 545 -30.03 -19.82 -3.68
N PRO A 546 -29.44 -21.01 -3.92
CA PRO A 546 -28.33 -21.16 -4.88
C PRO A 546 -28.75 -20.88 -6.32
N GLU A 547 -30.02 -21.10 -6.71
CA GLU A 547 -30.51 -20.82 -8.06
C GLU A 547 -30.49 -19.30 -8.35
N ALA A 548 -30.97 -18.48 -7.39
CA ALA A 548 -30.90 -17.02 -7.50
C ALA A 548 -29.45 -16.52 -7.48
N GLN A 549 -28.60 -17.11 -6.63
CA GLN A 549 -27.18 -16.75 -6.55
C GLN A 549 -26.43 -17.05 -7.86
N LEU A 550 -26.71 -18.18 -8.52
CA LEU A 550 -26.14 -18.52 -9.83
C LEU A 550 -26.64 -17.59 -10.94
N ALA A 551 -27.93 -17.23 -10.93
CA ALA A 551 -28.49 -16.29 -11.90
C ALA A 551 -27.83 -14.90 -11.79
N ASP A 552 -27.59 -14.40 -10.57
CA ASP A 552 -26.88 -13.14 -10.34
C ASP A 552 -25.40 -13.23 -10.74
N GLN A 553 -24.73 -14.35 -10.47
CA GLN A 553 -23.35 -14.59 -10.92
C GLN A 553 -23.24 -14.68 -12.45
N LEU A 554 -24.22 -15.26 -13.14
CA LEU A 554 -24.31 -15.30 -14.59
C LEU A 554 -24.56 -13.90 -15.19
N ALA A 555 -25.43 -13.10 -14.59
CA ALA A 555 -25.64 -11.71 -14.99
C ALA A 555 -24.34 -10.90 -14.82
N LEU A 556 -23.66 -11.03 -13.69
CA LEU A 556 -22.35 -10.41 -13.43
C LEU A 556 -21.25 -10.87 -14.40
N ALA A 557 -21.23 -12.14 -14.83
CA ALA A 557 -20.30 -12.65 -15.82
C ALA A 557 -20.57 -12.05 -17.22
N ASN A 558 -21.83 -11.95 -17.62
CA ASN A 558 -22.24 -11.35 -18.89
C ASN A 558 -21.93 -9.85 -18.97
N LEU A 559 -22.12 -9.12 -17.88
CA LEU A 559 -21.92 -7.67 -17.79
C LEU A 559 -20.45 -7.24 -17.63
N ALA A 560 -19.55 -8.15 -17.27
CA ALA A 560 -18.15 -7.84 -16.96
C ALA A 560 -17.32 -7.38 -18.19
N PRO A 561 -16.23 -6.61 -18.00
CA PRO A 561 -15.31 -6.27 -19.08
C PRO A 561 -14.60 -7.52 -19.65
N PRO A 562 -14.17 -7.51 -20.93
CA PRO A 562 -13.67 -8.72 -21.61
C PRO A 562 -12.53 -9.46 -20.88
N GLU A 563 -11.65 -8.73 -20.20
CA GLU A 563 -10.52 -9.27 -19.43
C GLU A 563 -10.98 -10.10 -18.22
N GLU A 564 -12.07 -9.67 -17.57
CA GLU A 564 -12.67 -10.35 -16.42
C GLU A 564 -13.55 -11.54 -16.81
N LYS A 565 -14.17 -11.52 -18.01
CA LYS A 565 -15.15 -12.54 -18.43
C LYS A 565 -14.62 -13.96 -18.29
N GLY A 566 -13.39 -14.22 -18.73
CA GLY A 566 -12.75 -15.54 -18.57
C GLY A 566 -12.69 -16.03 -17.12
N THR A 567 -12.39 -15.14 -16.15
CA THR A 567 -12.41 -15.48 -14.71
C THR A 567 -13.80 -15.80 -14.21
N ARG A 568 -14.80 -14.96 -14.56
CA ARG A 568 -16.16 -15.08 -14.02
C ARG A 568 -16.88 -16.31 -14.59
N PHE A 569 -16.72 -16.59 -15.89
CA PHE A 569 -17.22 -17.82 -16.49
C PHE A 569 -16.48 -19.08 -15.99
N SER A 570 -15.17 -19.02 -15.72
CA SER A 570 -14.46 -20.13 -15.06
C SER A 570 -15.06 -20.44 -13.69
N ALA A 571 -15.24 -19.42 -12.83
CA ALA A 571 -15.76 -19.62 -11.48
C ALA A 571 -17.21 -20.13 -11.49
N LEU A 572 -18.02 -19.71 -12.47
CA LEU A 572 -19.37 -20.21 -12.67
C LEU A 572 -19.38 -21.66 -13.18
N GLY A 573 -18.44 -22.03 -14.07
CA GLY A 573 -18.21 -23.42 -14.50
C GLY A 573 -17.78 -24.32 -13.35
N ASP A 574 -16.93 -23.84 -12.44
CA ASP A 574 -16.57 -24.54 -11.20
C ASP A 574 -17.83 -24.80 -10.33
N ARG A 575 -18.71 -23.80 -10.15
CA ARG A 575 -19.96 -23.99 -9.39
C ARG A 575 -20.94 -24.98 -10.02
N TYR A 576 -21.16 -24.93 -11.33
CA TYR A 576 -22.02 -25.91 -11.99
C TYR A 576 -21.41 -27.33 -11.94
N ALA A 577 -20.08 -27.46 -11.97
CA ALA A 577 -19.40 -28.74 -11.79
C ALA A 577 -19.52 -29.29 -10.35
N GLU A 578 -19.39 -28.44 -9.32
CA GLU A 578 -19.65 -28.80 -7.91
C GLU A 578 -21.09 -29.30 -7.69
N LEU A 579 -22.05 -28.70 -8.39
CA LEU A 579 -23.47 -29.08 -8.33
C LEU A 579 -23.83 -30.30 -9.21
N GLY A 580 -22.89 -30.82 -9.99
CA GLY A 580 -23.08 -31.98 -10.87
C GLY A 580 -23.74 -31.67 -12.23
N ASP A 581 -24.06 -30.41 -12.53
CA ASP A 581 -24.53 -30.00 -13.86
C ASP A 581 -23.34 -29.84 -14.82
N ARG A 582 -22.88 -30.99 -15.29
CA ARG A 582 -21.78 -31.11 -16.27
C ARG A 582 -22.07 -30.39 -17.58
N ALA A 583 -23.34 -30.31 -18.00
CA ALA A 583 -23.73 -29.71 -19.26
C ALA A 583 -23.53 -28.20 -19.22
N THR A 584 -24.09 -27.52 -18.21
CA THR A 584 -23.93 -26.07 -18.03
C THR A 584 -22.49 -25.71 -17.64
N ALA A 585 -21.81 -26.53 -16.83
CA ALA A 585 -20.39 -26.33 -16.50
C ALA A 585 -19.51 -26.30 -17.77
N ARG A 586 -19.73 -27.25 -18.69
CA ARG A 586 -19.04 -27.33 -19.98
C ARG A 586 -19.31 -26.10 -20.86
N GLU A 587 -20.53 -25.58 -20.88
CA GLU A 587 -20.81 -24.32 -21.60
C GLU A 587 -20.09 -23.13 -20.97
N MET A 588 -20.11 -22.97 -19.66
CA MET A 588 -19.41 -21.87 -18.97
C MET A 588 -17.89 -21.94 -19.18
N TYR A 589 -17.28 -23.14 -19.14
CA TYR A 589 -15.87 -23.30 -19.48
C TYR A 589 -15.55 -23.01 -20.95
N ARG A 590 -16.48 -23.30 -21.89
CA ARG A 590 -16.32 -22.94 -23.30
C ARG A 590 -16.28 -21.42 -23.48
N GLU A 591 -17.18 -20.68 -22.84
CA GLU A 591 -17.18 -19.20 -22.88
C GLU A 591 -15.97 -18.61 -22.16
N ALA A 592 -15.49 -19.25 -21.07
CA ALA A 592 -14.25 -18.86 -20.41
C ALA A 592 -13.03 -19.03 -21.34
N LEU A 593 -12.94 -20.16 -22.05
CA LEU A 593 -11.88 -20.45 -23.03
C LEU A 593 -11.96 -19.57 -24.28
N ALA A 594 -13.14 -19.09 -24.68
CA ALA A 594 -13.28 -18.12 -25.77
C ALA A 594 -12.59 -16.77 -25.43
N HIS A 595 -12.55 -16.41 -24.14
CA HIS A 595 -11.80 -15.25 -23.65
C HIS A 595 -10.36 -15.55 -23.23
N ARG A 596 -10.02 -16.81 -22.91
CA ARG A 596 -8.68 -17.25 -22.49
C ARG A 596 -8.27 -18.58 -23.14
N PRO A 597 -7.96 -18.59 -24.45
CA PRO A 597 -7.78 -19.83 -25.22
C PRO A 597 -6.52 -20.65 -24.85
N GLY A 598 -5.57 -20.06 -24.12
CA GLY A 598 -4.36 -20.70 -23.62
C GLY A 598 -4.27 -20.83 -22.10
N ASP A 599 -5.39 -20.70 -21.37
CA ASP A 599 -5.40 -20.93 -19.92
C ASP A 599 -5.33 -22.44 -19.64
N HIS A 600 -4.17 -22.88 -19.16
CA HIS A 600 -3.81 -24.26 -18.92
C HIS A 600 -4.73 -24.97 -17.91
N LEU A 601 -5.20 -24.25 -16.89
CA LEU A 601 -6.08 -24.80 -15.86
C LEU A 601 -7.50 -24.97 -16.43
N LEU A 602 -8.00 -23.98 -17.17
CA LEU A 602 -9.29 -24.05 -17.86
C LEU A 602 -9.31 -25.19 -18.89
N LEU A 603 -8.27 -25.30 -19.74
CA LEU A 603 -8.13 -26.39 -20.71
C LEU A 603 -8.13 -27.76 -20.03
N THR A 604 -7.44 -27.91 -18.89
CA THR A 604 -7.40 -29.18 -18.12
C THR A 604 -8.76 -29.53 -17.50
N LYS A 605 -9.45 -28.56 -16.88
CA LYS A 605 -10.81 -28.76 -16.32
C LYS A 605 -11.82 -29.15 -17.40
N PHE A 606 -11.77 -28.46 -18.54
CA PHE A 606 -12.67 -28.69 -19.67
C PHE A 606 -12.41 -30.05 -20.34
N LEU A 607 -11.14 -30.42 -20.55
CA LEU A 607 -10.74 -31.74 -21.03
C LEU A 607 -11.31 -32.88 -20.16
N GLY A 608 -11.29 -32.73 -18.83
CA GLY A 608 -11.86 -33.73 -17.92
C GLY A 608 -13.36 -33.98 -18.15
N LEU A 609 -14.15 -32.93 -18.44
CA LEU A 609 -15.57 -33.07 -18.76
C LEU A 609 -15.81 -33.67 -20.15
N VAL A 610 -15.01 -33.30 -21.15
CA VAL A 610 -15.14 -33.80 -22.54
C VAL A 610 -14.73 -35.27 -22.65
N ALA A 611 -13.69 -35.69 -21.92
CA ALA A 611 -13.26 -37.08 -21.82
C ALA A 611 -14.33 -37.97 -21.15
N ASP A 612 -14.96 -37.48 -20.07
CA ASP A 612 -16.07 -38.17 -19.38
C ASP A 612 -17.34 -38.33 -20.26
N GLU A 613 -17.49 -37.51 -21.31
CA GLU A 613 -18.56 -37.64 -22.33
C GLU A 613 -18.17 -38.57 -23.51
N GLY A 614 -16.89 -38.96 -23.62
CA GLY A 614 -16.38 -39.84 -24.67
C GLY A 614 -16.09 -39.17 -26.02
N ASP A 615 -16.04 -37.84 -26.12
CA ASP A 615 -15.53 -37.18 -27.33
C ASP A 615 -13.99 -37.15 -27.31
N TRP A 616 -13.42 -38.29 -27.64
CA TRP A 616 -11.97 -38.46 -27.76
C TRP A 616 -11.35 -37.65 -28.89
N SER A 617 -12.15 -37.23 -29.89
CA SER A 617 -11.67 -36.42 -31.00
C SER A 617 -11.41 -34.97 -30.55
N TYR A 618 -12.37 -34.37 -29.85
CA TYR A 618 -12.24 -33.04 -29.29
C TYR A 618 -11.32 -33.02 -28.06
N SER A 619 -11.27 -34.12 -27.30
CA SER A 619 -10.26 -34.32 -26.24
C SER A 619 -8.83 -34.23 -26.79
N LEU A 620 -8.55 -34.84 -27.95
CA LEU A 620 -7.23 -34.78 -28.57
C LEU A 620 -6.89 -33.35 -29.03
N ASP A 621 -7.84 -32.60 -29.59
CA ASP A 621 -7.66 -31.18 -29.95
C ASP A 621 -7.37 -30.30 -28.72
N LEU A 622 -7.98 -30.59 -27.56
CA LEU A 622 -7.72 -29.89 -26.30
C LEU A 622 -6.33 -30.22 -25.75
N VAL A 623 -5.90 -31.48 -25.82
CA VAL A 623 -4.53 -31.87 -25.44
C VAL A 623 -3.50 -31.25 -26.41
N GLN A 624 -3.81 -31.10 -27.69
CA GLN A 624 -2.92 -30.39 -28.63
C GLN A 624 -2.76 -28.92 -28.25
N ARG A 625 -3.83 -28.22 -27.84
CA ARG A 625 -3.73 -26.83 -27.34
C ARG A 625 -2.90 -26.73 -26.06
N LEU A 626 -2.94 -27.73 -25.18
CA LEU A 626 -2.05 -27.83 -24.01
C LEU A 626 -0.58 -28.07 -24.43
N ILE A 627 -0.32 -28.89 -25.46
CA ILE A 627 1.03 -29.10 -26.02
C ILE A 627 1.59 -27.83 -26.65
N ASP A 628 0.78 -27.10 -27.40
CA ASP A 628 1.18 -25.89 -28.15
C ASP A 628 1.41 -24.67 -27.24
N THR A 629 0.81 -24.66 -26.04
CA THR A 629 0.94 -23.59 -25.05
C THR A 629 1.94 -23.90 -23.93
N GLU A 630 2.37 -25.16 -23.77
CA GLU A 630 3.29 -25.55 -22.69
C GLU A 630 4.77 -25.26 -23.02
N SER A 631 5.39 -24.53 -22.10
CA SER A 631 6.80 -24.16 -22.12
C SER A 631 7.72 -25.26 -21.56
N ASP A 632 7.37 -25.90 -20.44
CA ASP A 632 8.21 -26.92 -19.78
C ASP A 632 8.22 -28.22 -20.60
N PRO A 633 9.38 -28.66 -21.12
CA PRO A 633 9.49 -29.92 -21.86
C PRO A 633 8.96 -31.12 -21.06
N LYS A 634 9.16 -31.19 -19.74
CA LYS A 634 8.73 -32.33 -18.93
C LYS A 634 7.22 -32.39 -18.71
N VAL A 635 6.55 -31.25 -18.78
CA VAL A 635 5.08 -31.18 -18.74
C VAL A 635 4.51 -31.45 -20.12
N ARG A 636 5.10 -30.86 -21.18
CA ARG A 636 4.71 -31.08 -22.57
C ARG A 636 4.89 -32.54 -23.01
N ALA A 637 5.93 -33.23 -22.55
CA ALA A 637 6.13 -34.66 -22.71
C ALA A 637 4.95 -35.49 -22.17
N ARG A 638 4.38 -35.10 -21.02
CA ARG A 638 3.21 -35.80 -20.43
C ARG A 638 1.95 -35.57 -21.25
N TYR A 639 1.75 -34.37 -21.81
CA TYR A 639 0.63 -34.13 -22.71
C TYR A 639 0.80 -34.84 -24.06
N ARG A 640 2.01 -34.92 -24.62
CA ARG A 640 2.31 -35.77 -25.80
C ARG A 640 2.08 -37.25 -25.52
N HIS A 641 2.44 -37.74 -24.33
CA HIS A 641 2.13 -39.11 -23.88
C HIS A 641 0.61 -39.35 -23.76
N LEU A 642 -0.15 -38.40 -23.19
CA LEU A 642 -1.62 -38.49 -23.12
C LEU A 642 -2.26 -38.48 -24.52
N ALA A 643 -1.80 -37.60 -25.41
CA ALA A 643 -2.24 -37.56 -26.80
C ALA A 643 -1.93 -38.86 -27.55
N ALA A 644 -0.77 -39.48 -27.28
CA ALA A 644 -0.39 -40.77 -27.82
C ALA A 644 -1.29 -41.91 -27.32
N MET A 645 -1.61 -41.94 -26.01
CA MET A 645 -2.56 -42.89 -25.44
C MET A 645 -3.96 -42.75 -26.05
N ILE A 646 -4.53 -41.53 -26.08
CA ILE A 646 -5.84 -41.28 -26.72
C ILE A 646 -5.81 -41.70 -28.21
N SER A 647 -4.72 -41.38 -28.92
CA SER A 647 -4.53 -41.79 -30.32
C SER A 647 -4.47 -43.31 -30.51
N ARG A 648 -3.88 -44.06 -29.56
CA ARG A 648 -3.74 -45.52 -29.63
C ARG A 648 -5.01 -46.23 -29.18
N ASP A 649 -5.47 -45.93 -27.97
CA ASP A 649 -6.43 -46.76 -27.22
C ASP A 649 -7.88 -46.47 -27.61
N GLU A 650 -8.21 -45.19 -27.85
CA GLU A 650 -9.57 -44.75 -28.15
C GLU A 650 -9.81 -44.44 -29.65
N LEU A 651 -8.72 -44.24 -30.42
CA LEU A 651 -8.80 -43.87 -31.85
C LEU A 651 -8.12 -44.88 -32.82
N ASP A 652 -7.40 -45.90 -32.31
CA ASP A 652 -6.60 -46.91 -33.06
C ASP A 652 -5.63 -46.35 -34.13
N ARG A 653 -5.19 -45.09 -33.95
CA ARG A 653 -4.25 -44.38 -34.85
C ARG A 653 -2.79 -44.67 -34.45
N ARG A 654 -2.37 -45.92 -34.64
CA ARG A 654 -1.06 -46.44 -34.18
C ARG A 654 0.13 -45.61 -34.66
N ASP A 655 0.14 -45.18 -35.93
CA ASP A 655 1.24 -44.38 -36.49
C ASP A 655 1.30 -42.97 -35.85
N GLN A 656 0.14 -42.37 -35.56
CA GLN A 656 0.05 -41.08 -34.87
C GLN A 656 0.51 -41.23 -33.41
N ALA A 657 0.12 -42.31 -32.73
CA ALA A 657 0.59 -42.63 -31.38
C ALA A 657 2.11 -42.84 -31.33
N ALA A 658 2.69 -43.57 -32.30
CA ALA A 658 4.13 -43.79 -32.39
C ALA A 658 4.93 -42.48 -32.51
N GLN A 659 4.44 -41.55 -33.34
CA GLN A 659 5.04 -40.21 -33.50
C GLN A 659 4.91 -39.38 -32.22
N LEU A 660 3.75 -39.39 -31.57
CA LEU A 660 3.50 -38.65 -30.33
C LEU A 660 4.31 -39.20 -29.13
N PHE A 661 4.46 -40.52 -29.01
CA PHE A 661 5.37 -41.12 -28.02
C PHE A 661 6.84 -40.76 -28.31
N GLY A 662 7.25 -40.77 -29.59
CA GLY A 662 8.57 -40.28 -30.00
C GLY A 662 8.82 -38.84 -29.53
N HIS A 663 7.91 -37.92 -29.86
CA HIS A 663 8.00 -36.52 -29.45
C HIS A 663 7.81 -36.27 -27.95
N ALA A 664 7.28 -37.23 -27.19
CA ALA A 664 7.30 -37.20 -25.73
C ALA A 664 8.69 -37.56 -25.17
N ILE A 665 9.38 -38.52 -25.79
CA ILE A 665 10.76 -38.91 -25.43
C ILE A 665 11.78 -37.85 -25.87
N ASP A 666 11.53 -37.16 -26.99
CA ASP A 666 12.35 -36.02 -27.44
C ASP A 666 12.27 -34.83 -26.44
N ASP A 667 11.11 -34.62 -25.80
CA ASP A 667 10.89 -33.56 -24.79
C ASP A 667 11.41 -33.95 -23.39
N ASP A 668 11.17 -35.19 -22.93
CA ASP A 668 11.73 -35.75 -21.68
C ASP A 668 12.31 -37.15 -21.91
N PRO A 669 13.63 -37.26 -22.16
CA PRO A 669 14.28 -38.55 -22.34
C PRO A 669 14.22 -39.49 -21.13
N LEU A 670 13.81 -39.04 -19.94
CA LEU A 670 13.64 -39.87 -18.75
C LEU A 670 12.18 -40.32 -18.52
N LEU A 671 11.26 -40.00 -19.45
CA LEU A 671 9.89 -40.51 -19.42
C LEU A 671 9.83 -41.99 -19.85
N PHE A 672 10.21 -42.88 -18.92
CA PHE A 672 10.31 -44.32 -19.21
C PHE A 672 8.99 -44.96 -19.64
N SER A 673 7.82 -44.46 -19.21
CA SER A 673 6.53 -44.99 -19.70
C SER A 673 6.33 -44.78 -21.20
N ALA A 674 6.66 -43.59 -21.73
CA ALA A 674 6.62 -43.32 -23.17
C ALA A 674 7.53 -44.28 -23.95
N ALA A 675 8.67 -44.63 -23.36
CA ALA A 675 9.66 -45.50 -23.99
C ALA A 675 9.31 -46.98 -23.89
N ASP A 676 8.83 -47.47 -22.74
CA ASP A 676 8.37 -48.85 -22.58
C ASP A 676 7.13 -49.09 -23.51
N GLU A 677 6.25 -48.10 -23.68
CA GLU A 677 5.09 -48.15 -24.61
C GLU A 677 5.50 -48.04 -26.09
N LEU A 678 6.47 -47.19 -26.44
CA LEU A 678 6.99 -47.10 -27.82
C LEU A 678 7.81 -48.33 -28.21
N GLU A 679 8.59 -48.91 -27.28
CA GLU A 679 9.30 -50.18 -27.47
C GLU A 679 8.30 -51.29 -27.81
N ALA A 680 7.19 -51.40 -27.05
CA ALA A 680 6.13 -52.36 -27.32
C ALA A 680 5.45 -52.14 -28.68
N LEU A 681 5.16 -50.89 -29.05
CA LEU A 681 4.48 -50.56 -30.31
C LEU A 681 5.39 -50.79 -31.53
N VAL A 682 6.67 -50.41 -31.46
CA VAL A 682 7.64 -50.63 -32.55
C VAL A 682 8.04 -52.10 -32.66
N ALA A 683 8.21 -52.82 -31.54
CA ALA A 683 8.53 -54.26 -31.55
C ALA A 683 7.33 -55.16 -31.91
N ALA A 684 6.11 -54.62 -31.95
CA ALA A 684 4.95 -55.28 -32.57
C ALA A 684 4.94 -55.15 -34.11
N GLY A 685 5.79 -54.30 -34.69
CA GLY A 685 6.08 -54.25 -36.12
C GLY A 685 7.18 -55.24 -36.52
N ASP A 686 7.16 -55.67 -37.79
CA ASP A 686 8.17 -56.59 -38.35
C ASP A 686 9.50 -55.89 -38.72
N ASP A 687 9.56 -54.56 -38.58
CA ASP A 687 10.73 -53.74 -38.90
C ASP A 687 11.77 -53.74 -37.77
N ARG A 688 12.72 -54.68 -37.88
CA ARG A 688 13.86 -54.82 -36.97
C ARG A 688 14.86 -53.68 -37.06
N GLU A 689 14.92 -52.94 -38.17
CA GLU A 689 15.78 -51.77 -38.29
C GLU A 689 15.18 -50.57 -37.53
N ALA A 690 13.86 -50.39 -37.53
CA ALA A 690 13.18 -49.41 -36.70
C ALA A 690 13.40 -49.67 -35.19
N VAL A 691 13.31 -50.93 -34.75
CA VAL A 691 13.65 -51.34 -33.36
C VAL A 691 15.11 -51.00 -33.02
N MET A 692 16.05 -51.30 -33.93
CA MET A 692 17.47 -50.98 -33.76
C MET A 692 17.71 -49.47 -33.69
N GLN A 693 17.08 -48.67 -34.55
CA GLN A 693 17.15 -47.21 -34.54
C GLN A 693 16.52 -46.59 -33.29
N PHE A 694 15.48 -47.21 -32.72
CA PHE A 694 14.92 -46.83 -31.41
C PHE A 694 15.97 -47.02 -30.31
N TYR A 695 16.59 -48.20 -30.19
CA TYR A 695 17.62 -48.45 -29.17
C TYR A 695 18.83 -47.51 -29.30
N TYR A 696 19.32 -47.25 -30.52
CA TYR A 696 20.42 -46.28 -30.73
C TYR A 696 20.02 -44.86 -30.29
N ARG A 697 18.84 -44.36 -30.68
CA ARG A 697 18.35 -43.05 -30.21
C ARG A 697 18.13 -43.01 -28.70
N ARG A 698 17.75 -44.12 -28.07
CA ARG A 698 17.62 -44.24 -26.61
C ARG A 698 18.98 -44.15 -25.91
N LEU A 699 19.98 -44.90 -26.41
CA LEU A 699 21.36 -44.88 -25.91
C LEU A 699 22.06 -43.52 -26.12
N GLU A 700 21.70 -42.78 -27.17
CA GLU A 700 22.16 -41.40 -27.38
C GLU A 700 21.69 -40.45 -26.26
N HIS A 701 20.53 -40.67 -25.64
CA HIS A 701 20.06 -39.78 -24.58
C HIS A 701 20.38 -40.31 -23.17
N VAL A 702 20.40 -41.63 -22.95
CA VAL A 702 20.74 -42.27 -21.66
C VAL A 702 22.27 -42.37 -21.47
N ARG A 703 22.94 -41.22 -21.46
CA ARG A 703 24.41 -41.12 -21.46
C ARG A 703 25.10 -41.27 -20.11
N GLY A 704 24.40 -41.13 -18.97
CA GLY A 704 24.97 -41.23 -17.61
C GLY A 704 24.22 -42.21 -16.69
N ASP A 705 24.43 -42.09 -15.38
CA ASP A 705 23.71 -42.84 -14.32
C ASP A 705 22.29 -42.32 -14.04
N GLU A 706 21.88 -41.24 -14.71
CA GLU A 706 20.56 -40.64 -14.56
C GLU A 706 19.47 -41.52 -15.21
N GLY A 707 18.71 -42.25 -14.37
CA GLY A 707 17.56 -43.04 -14.83
C GLY A 707 17.25 -44.25 -13.96
N ARG A 708 16.50 -45.21 -14.51
CA ARG A 708 16.27 -46.53 -13.91
C ARG A 708 17.63 -47.28 -13.87
N SER A 709 18.08 -47.66 -12.68
CA SER A 709 19.40 -48.30 -12.50
C SER A 709 19.52 -49.57 -13.35
N GLY A 710 20.56 -49.65 -14.17
CA GLY A 710 20.77 -50.76 -15.11
C GLY A 710 20.04 -50.67 -16.45
N GLU A 711 19.23 -49.64 -16.71
CA GLU A 711 18.52 -49.50 -18.00
C GLU A 711 19.49 -49.36 -19.18
N ARG A 712 20.60 -48.61 -19.02
CA ARG A 712 21.69 -48.57 -20.00
C ARG A 712 22.25 -49.96 -20.31
N LEU A 713 22.38 -50.82 -19.29
CA LEU A 713 22.87 -52.19 -19.45
C LEU A 713 21.84 -53.07 -20.18
N ARG A 714 20.55 -52.95 -19.84
CA ARG A 714 19.44 -53.58 -20.60
C ARG A 714 19.48 -53.18 -22.07
N LEU A 715 19.64 -51.88 -22.38
CA LEU A 715 19.68 -51.38 -23.75
C LEU A 715 20.88 -51.95 -24.54
N TRP A 716 22.06 -52.04 -23.93
CA TRP A 716 23.22 -52.69 -24.59
C TRP A 716 23.04 -54.20 -24.75
N ASP A 717 22.52 -54.92 -23.75
CA ASP A 717 22.20 -56.35 -23.87
C ASP A 717 21.16 -56.61 -24.97
N LYS A 718 20.10 -55.79 -25.06
CA LYS A 718 19.06 -55.90 -26.10
C LYS A 718 19.57 -55.55 -27.48
N LEU A 719 20.41 -54.52 -27.60
CA LEU A 719 21.07 -54.19 -28.86
C LEU A 719 22.03 -55.30 -29.31
N ALA A 720 22.79 -55.91 -28.38
CA ALA A 720 23.67 -57.04 -28.69
C ALA A 720 22.90 -58.27 -29.18
N GLU A 721 21.81 -58.64 -28.50
CA GLU A 721 20.91 -59.72 -28.92
C GLU A 721 20.28 -59.45 -30.30
N LEU A 722 19.87 -58.21 -30.58
CA LEU A 722 19.32 -57.81 -31.87
C LEU A 722 20.38 -57.80 -32.98
N CYS A 723 21.60 -57.34 -32.71
CA CYS A 723 22.71 -57.37 -33.67
C CYS A 723 23.10 -58.81 -34.03
N LEU A 724 23.13 -59.74 -33.07
CA LEU A 724 23.30 -61.17 -33.36
C LEU A 724 22.17 -61.72 -34.24
N ALA A 725 20.91 -61.35 -33.96
CA ALA A 725 19.74 -61.75 -34.74
C ALA A 725 19.66 -61.11 -36.15
N LEU A 726 20.52 -60.13 -36.44
CA LEU A 726 20.73 -59.49 -37.75
C LEU A 726 22.10 -59.87 -38.37
N GLU A 727 22.79 -60.88 -37.83
CA GLU A 727 24.12 -61.34 -38.22
C GLU A 727 25.25 -60.28 -38.15
N ARG A 728 24.98 -59.12 -37.53
CA ARG A 728 25.92 -58.00 -37.31
C ARG A 728 26.88 -58.30 -36.16
N ARG A 729 27.80 -59.24 -36.41
CA ARG A 729 28.74 -59.78 -35.42
C ARG A 729 29.66 -58.74 -34.78
N GLU A 730 30.18 -57.78 -35.55
CA GLU A 730 31.09 -56.74 -35.03
C GLU A 730 30.37 -55.78 -34.07
N ASP A 731 29.18 -55.28 -34.43
CA ASP A 731 28.35 -54.46 -33.55
C ASP A 731 27.96 -55.21 -32.26
N ALA A 732 27.67 -56.51 -32.36
CA ALA A 732 27.35 -57.35 -31.21
C ALA A 732 28.56 -57.53 -30.27
N VAL A 733 29.79 -57.66 -30.80
CA VAL A 733 31.02 -57.67 -29.99
C VAL A 733 31.16 -56.36 -29.23
N THR A 734 31.11 -55.21 -29.91
CA THR A 734 31.22 -53.90 -29.24
C THR A 734 30.11 -53.67 -28.21
N ALA A 735 28.88 -54.09 -28.49
CA ALA A 735 27.78 -54.01 -27.53
C ALA A 735 28.03 -54.88 -26.28
N PHE A 736 28.56 -56.11 -26.43
CA PHE A 736 28.94 -56.95 -25.29
C PHE A 736 30.19 -56.46 -24.56
N GLU A 737 31.15 -55.83 -25.23
CA GLU A 737 32.28 -55.17 -24.56
C GLU A 737 31.80 -54.02 -23.67
N VAL A 738 30.91 -53.15 -24.19
CA VAL A 738 30.35 -52.05 -23.41
C VAL A 738 29.51 -52.60 -22.24
N ALA A 739 28.66 -53.61 -22.47
CA ALA A 739 27.89 -54.26 -21.40
C ALA A 739 28.80 -54.93 -20.34
N LEU A 740 29.93 -55.53 -20.73
CA LEU A 740 30.91 -56.12 -19.81
C LEU A 740 31.77 -55.05 -19.10
N SER A 741 31.94 -53.86 -19.66
CA SER A 741 32.58 -52.74 -18.94
C SER A 741 31.68 -52.13 -17.85
N LEU A 742 30.35 -52.19 -18.04
CA LEU A 742 29.35 -51.77 -17.06
C LEU A 742 29.12 -52.81 -15.96
N ASP A 743 29.27 -54.11 -16.26
CA ASP A 743 29.18 -55.22 -15.30
C ASP A 743 30.35 -56.22 -15.54
N PRO A 744 31.57 -55.90 -15.05
CA PRO A 744 32.78 -56.71 -15.28
C PRO A 744 32.78 -58.08 -14.61
N ASP A 745 31.80 -58.33 -13.75
CA ASP A 745 31.67 -59.53 -12.95
C ASP A 745 30.78 -60.58 -13.60
N ASN A 746 30.04 -60.20 -14.64
CA ASN A 746 29.13 -61.08 -15.37
C ASN A 746 29.86 -62.24 -16.06
N LEU A 747 29.76 -63.41 -15.45
CA LEU A 747 30.40 -64.63 -15.95
C LEU A 747 29.75 -65.12 -17.25
N GLU A 748 28.50 -64.77 -17.54
CA GLU A 748 27.81 -65.18 -18.77
C GLU A 748 28.18 -64.27 -19.95
N ARG A 749 28.12 -62.93 -19.81
CA ARG A 749 28.62 -62.02 -20.86
C ARG A 749 30.08 -62.28 -21.19
N ARG A 750 30.93 -62.53 -20.18
CA ARG A 750 32.34 -62.90 -20.42
C ARG A 750 32.49 -64.24 -21.16
N GLN A 751 31.58 -65.19 -21.00
CA GLN A 751 31.56 -66.41 -21.84
C GLN A 751 31.13 -66.07 -23.27
N ARG A 752 29.96 -65.45 -23.45
CA ARG A 752 29.44 -65.07 -24.79
C ARG A 752 30.49 -64.27 -25.59
N LEU A 753 31.19 -63.33 -24.95
CA LEU A 753 32.26 -62.54 -25.57
C LEU A 753 33.51 -63.37 -25.89
N ALA A 754 33.94 -64.29 -25.01
CA ALA A 754 35.08 -65.17 -25.29
C ALA A 754 34.78 -66.16 -26.43
N ASP A 755 33.55 -66.69 -26.47
CA ASP A 755 33.09 -67.60 -27.52
C ASP A 755 32.96 -66.84 -28.86
N LEU A 756 32.49 -65.59 -28.86
CA LEU A 756 32.54 -64.70 -30.03
C LEU A 756 34.00 -64.42 -30.48
N TYR A 757 34.96 -64.23 -29.57
CA TYR A 757 36.38 -64.07 -29.92
C TYR A 757 37.09 -65.36 -30.39
N LEU A 758 36.49 -66.53 -30.16
CA LEU A 758 36.93 -67.77 -30.81
C LEU A 758 36.49 -67.82 -32.28
N GLU A 759 35.24 -67.42 -32.57
CA GLU A 759 34.66 -67.36 -33.93
C GLU A 759 35.13 -66.16 -34.77
N ALA A 760 35.53 -65.06 -34.14
CA ALA A 760 35.96 -63.83 -34.80
C ALA A 760 37.38 -63.92 -35.43
N ASP A 761 37.78 -62.85 -36.10
CA ASP A 761 39.09 -62.70 -36.75
C ASP A 761 40.25 -63.09 -35.81
N PRO A 762 41.27 -63.83 -36.30
CA PRO A 762 42.43 -64.27 -35.52
C PRO A 762 43.15 -63.18 -34.70
N ARG A 763 43.00 -61.89 -35.04
CA ARG A 763 43.49 -60.76 -34.25
C ARG A 763 43.01 -60.79 -32.79
N HIS A 764 41.78 -61.22 -32.53
CA HIS A 764 41.20 -61.30 -31.17
C HIS A 764 41.66 -62.53 -30.36
N ALA A 765 42.61 -63.33 -30.87
CA ALA A 765 43.12 -64.50 -30.15
C ALA A 765 43.80 -64.15 -28.82
N GLY A 766 44.33 -62.93 -28.65
CA GLY A 766 44.85 -62.45 -27.38
C GLY A 766 43.75 -62.22 -26.35
N ASP A 767 42.69 -61.53 -26.74
CA ASP A 767 41.57 -61.18 -25.87
C ASP A 767 40.77 -62.42 -25.45
N ALA A 768 40.61 -63.40 -26.36
CA ALA A 768 40.06 -64.72 -26.04
C ALA A 768 40.85 -65.44 -24.93
N ILE A 769 42.20 -65.40 -24.97
CA ILE A 769 43.05 -65.99 -23.91
C ILE A 769 42.79 -65.27 -22.57
N VAL A 770 42.75 -63.93 -22.57
CA VAL A 770 42.51 -63.13 -21.37
C VAL A 770 41.13 -63.43 -20.76
N GLN A 771 40.06 -63.47 -21.57
CA GLN A 771 38.72 -63.78 -21.05
C GLN A 771 38.63 -65.22 -20.53
N HIS A 772 39.22 -66.22 -21.19
CA HIS A 772 39.22 -67.60 -20.67
C HIS A 772 40.06 -67.76 -19.40
N GLN A 773 41.18 -67.06 -19.25
CA GLN A 773 41.94 -67.04 -17.99
C GLN A 773 41.15 -66.37 -16.85
N ALA A 774 40.43 -65.27 -17.13
CA ALA A 774 39.53 -64.64 -16.16
C ALA A 774 38.34 -65.55 -15.77
N VAL A 775 37.79 -66.32 -16.72
CA VAL A 775 36.78 -67.36 -16.47
C VAL A 775 37.34 -68.47 -15.57
N LEU A 776 38.52 -69.02 -15.89
CA LEU A 776 39.15 -70.06 -15.08
C LEU A 776 39.51 -69.58 -13.67
N ARG A 777 39.93 -68.32 -13.50
CA ARG A 777 40.22 -67.72 -12.18
C ARG A 777 39.00 -67.76 -11.24
N ARG A 778 37.77 -67.73 -11.78
CA ARG A 778 36.51 -67.93 -11.04
C ARG A 778 36.06 -69.41 -11.01
N ASN A 779 36.14 -70.12 -12.13
CA ASN A 779 35.75 -71.53 -12.23
C ASN A 779 36.93 -72.41 -12.68
N LYS A 780 37.79 -72.76 -11.71
CA LYS A 780 39.04 -73.53 -11.89
C LYS A 780 38.83 -74.96 -12.39
N ARG A 781 37.58 -75.43 -12.54
CA ARG A 781 37.22 -76.76 -13.09
C ARG A 781 36.54 -76.70 -14.46
N ARG A 782 36.41 -75.54 -15.11
CA ARG A 782 35.77 -75.43 -16.44
C ARG A 782 36.65 -76.00 -17.55
N ILE A 783 36.49 -77.31 -17.79
CA ILE A 783 37.12 -78.10 -18.88
C ILE A 783 37.18 -77.31 -20.20
N ALA A 784 36.03 -76.81 -20.68
CA ALA A 784 35.91 -76.07 -21.94
C ALA A 784 36.87 -74.86 -22.06
N SER A 785 37.29 -74.24 -20.95
CA SER A 785 38.25 -73.13 -20.97
C SER A 785 39.71 -73.59 -20.94
N TYR A 786 40.02 -74.79 -20.42
CA TYR A 786 41.31 -75.43 -20.65
C TYR A 786 41.43 -75.90 -22.12
N GLU A 787 40.35 -76.45 -22.69
CA GLU A 787 40.28 -76.84 -24.10
C GLU A 787 40.39 -75.64 -25.05
N ALA A 788 39.70 -74.54 -24.77
CA ALA A 788 39.82 -73.30 -25.53
C ALA A 788 41.21 -72.68 -25.42
N LEU A 789 41.82 -72.63 -24.23
CA LEU A 789 43.21 -72.18 -24.07
C LEU A 789 44.18 -73.09 -24.82
N ARG A 790 44.00 -74.42 -24.78
CA ARG A 790 44.79 -75.34 -25.61
C ARG A 790 44.64 -75.03 -27.10
N ALA A 791 43.42 -74.81 -27.59
CA ALA A 791 43.16 -74.44 -28.98
C ALA A 791 43.79 -73.10 -29.35
N LEU A 792 43.72 -72.09 -28.49
CA LEU A 792 44.31 -70.76 -28.68
C LEU A 792 45.84 -70.77 -28.64
N TYR A 793 46.46 -71.53 -27.72
CA TYR A 793 47.91 -71.71 -27.70
C TYR A 793 48.40 -72.53 -28.91
N ARG A 794 47.64 -73.53 -29.38
CA ARG A 794 47.92 -74.21 -30.67
C ARG A 794 47.77 -73.23 -31.85
N ARG A 795 46.70 -72.41 -31.91
CA ARG A 795 46.42 -71.36 -32.94
C ARG A 795 47.49 -70.26 -32.96
N THR A 796 48.06 -69.90 -31.82
CA THR A 796 49.13 -68.88 -31.69
C THR A 796 50.54 -69.47 -31.70
N HIS A 797 50.69 -70.77 -31.97
CA HIS A 797 51.97 -71.50 -32.03
C HIS A 797 52.82 -71.44 -30.75
N GLN A 798 52.20 -71.66 -29.59
CA GLN A 798 52.85 -71.77 -28.28
C GLN A 798 52.72 -73.22 -27.75
N PRO A 799 53.43 -74.20 -28.33
CA PRO A 799 53.16 -75.62 -28.07
C PRO A 799 53.46 -76.05 -26.62
N GLU A 800 54.43 -75.42 -25.95
CA GLU A 800 54.74 -75.71 -24.54
C GLU A 800 53.62 -75.24 -23.59
N LYS A 801 52.95 -74.12 -23.91
CA LYS A 801 51.75 -73.67 -23.18
C LYS A 801 50.54 -74.56 -23.46
N ALA A 802 50.35 -74.96 -24.72
CA ALA A 802 49.32 -75.94 -25.08
C ALA A 802 49.52 -77.27 -24.34
N ARG A 803 50.78 -77.74 -24.23
CA ARG A 803 51.13 -78.93 -23.46
C ARG A 803 50.84 -78.76 -21.97
N ALA A 804 51.09 -77.61 -21.36
CA ALA A 804 50.70 -77.38 -19.97
C ALA A 804 49.17 -77.46 -19.76
N CYS A 805 48.36 -77.10 -20.77
CA CYS A 805 46.92 -77.35 -20.75
C CYS A 805 46.56 -78.84 -20.91
N ASP A 806 47.30 -79.59 -21.72
CA ASP A 806 47.16 -81.05 -21.82
C ASP A 806 47.55 -81.74 -20.49
N ASP A 807 48.71 -81.39 -19.89
CA ASP A 807 49.16 -81.87 -18.57
C ASP A 807 48.10 -81.58 -17.47
N ALA A 808 47.41 -80.43 -17.55
CA ALA A 808 46.35 -80.04 -16.62
C ALA A 808 45.02 -80.81 -16.84
N LEU A 809 44.67 -81.10 -18.10
CA LEU A 809 43.49 -81.89 -18.46
C LEU A 809 43.64 -83.36 -18.03
N ASP A 810 44.83 -83.94 -18.22
CA ASP A 810 45.16 -85.29 -17.74
C ASP A 810 44.93 -85.41 -16.21
N VAL A 811 45.40 -84.44 -15.42
CA VAL A 811 45.20 -84.43 -13.95
C VAL A 811 43.73 -84.20 -13.56
N LEU A 812 42.94 -83.51 -14.41
CA LEU A 812 41.48 -83.39 -14.23
C LEU A 812 40.70 -84.65 -14.67
N GLY A 813 41.39 -85.69 -15.15
CA GLY A 813 40.80 -86.98 -15.54
C GLY A 813 40.40 -87.07 -17.01
N LEU A 814 40.88 -86.15 -17.87
CA LEU A 814 40.59 -86.12 -19.31
C LEU A 814 41.84 -86.44 -20.13
N HIS A 815 42.07 -87.73 -20.35
CA HIS A 815 43.20 -88.21 -21.13
C HIS A 815 42.91 -88.08 -22.64
N ILE A 816 43.42 -87.03 -23.29
CA ILE A 816 43.16 -86.72 -24.70
C ILE A 816 44.34 -87.18 -25.58
N VAL A 817 44.31 -88.45 -25.99
CA VAL A 817 45.27 -89.00 -26.96
C VAL A 817 44.97 -88.42 -28.37
N ASP A 818 45.98 -87.83 -28.99
CA ASP A 818 45.90 -87.16 -30.29
C ASP A 818 47.03 -87.68 -31.21
N ASP A 819 46.91 -88.95 -31.63
CA ASP A 819 47.93 -89.80 -32.30
C ASP A 819 48.71 -89.12 -33.44
N LYS A 820 48.15 -88.06 -34.05
CA LYS A 820 48.74 -87.35 -35.19
C LYS A 820 49.76 -86.29 -34.81
N LEU A 821 49.83 -85.87 -33.55
CA LEU A 821 50.78 -84.86 -33.07
C LEU A 821 51.95 -85.43 -32.26
N ASP A 822 51.79 -86.60 -31.63
CA ASP A 822 52.91 -87.35 -31.03
C ASP A 822 53.99 -87.73 -32.07
N GLY A 823 53.63 -87.83 -33.35
CA GLY A 823 54.61 -88.02 -34.43
C GLY A 823 55.50 -86.80 -34.73
N LEU A 824 55.12 -85.59 -34.28
CA LEU A 824 55.83 -84.33 -34.54
C LEU A 824 56.41 -83.69 -33.26
N PHE A 825 55.75 -83.89 -32.12
CA PHE A 825 56.15 -83.35 -30.81
C PHE A 825 56.35 -84.46 -29.75
N GLY A 826 56.51 -85.70 -30.20
CA GLY A 826 56.68 -86.88 -29.36
C GLY A 826 57.84 -86.79 -28.37
N PRO A 827 57.88 -87.70 -27.38
CA PRO A 827 58.51 -87.47 -26.09
C PRO A 827 60.03 -87.26 -26.18
N ARG A 828 60.42 -86.00 -26.38
CA ARG A 828 61.48 -85.42 -25.55
C ARG A 828 61.04 -85.56 -24.09
N ALA A 829 61.51 -86.62 -23.45
CA ALA A 829 61.80 -86.54 -22.04
C ALA A 829 62.62 -85.25 -21.80
N PRO A 830 62.24 -84.39 -20.85
CA PRO A 830 63.09 -83.26 -20.50
C PRO A 830 64.37 -83.85 -19.90
N ASP A 831 65.45 -83.81 -20.69
CA ASP A 831 66.78 -84.28 -20.28
C ASP A 831 67.10 -83.67 -18.92
N ALA A 832 67.32 -84.52 -17.91
CA ALA A 832 67.71 -84.06 -16.58
C ALA A 832 69.01 -83.22 -16.60
N ALA A 833 69.77 -83.32 -17.69
CA ALA A 833 70.96 -82.54 -18.02
C ALA A 833 70.70 -81.09 -18.46
N ARG A 834 69.45 -80.68 -18.77
CA ARG A 834 69.05 -79.26 -18.86
C ARG A 834 68.47 -78.77 -17.52
N ALA A 835 69.15 -79.10 -16.42
CA ALA A 835 68.91 -78.45 -15.15
C ALA A 835 69.12 -76.93 -15.29
N ALA A 836 68.08 -76.15 -14.98
CA ALA A 836 68.12 -74.70 -15.07
C ALA A 836 69.29 -74.14 -14.24
N SER A 837 70.21 -73.45 -14.93
CA SER A 837 71.57 -73.15 -14.45
C SER A 837 71.70 -71.71 -13.93
N GLN A 838 70.58 -71.04 -13.70
CA GLN A 838 70.47 -69.66 -13.23
C GLN A 838 69.46 -69.63 -12.07
N PRO A 839 69.71 -68.86 -11.01
CA PRO A 839 68.78 -68.74 -9.89
C PRO A 839 67.51 -67.96 -10.31
N LEU A 840 66.40 -68.23 -9.62
CA LEU A 840 65.14 -67.52 -9.77
C LEU A 840 65.30 -66.01 -9.51
N GLY A 841 64.93 -65.19 -10.49
CA GLY A 841 64.99 -63.73 -10.39
C GLY A 841 63.87 -63.17 -9.50
N ASN A 842 64.02 -61.92 -9.04
CA ASN A 842 63.01 -61.29 -8.17
C ASN A 842 61.62 -61.27 -8.81
N ASP A 843 61.52 -61.06 -10.12
CA ASP A 843 60.24 -61.04 -10.84
C ASP A 843 59.61 -62.45 -10.94
N ASP A 844 60.44 -63.50 -11.00
CA ASP A 844 59.98 -64.90 -10.92
C ASP A 844 59.42 -65.20 -9.52
N TRP A 845 60.10 -64.74 -8.47
CA TRP A 845 59.61 -64.83 -7.09
C TRP A 845 58.31 -64.03 -6.86
N VAL A 846 58.13 -62.90 -7.54
CA VAL A 846 56.87 -62.13 -7.49
C VAL A 846 55.74 -62.89 -8.21
N ALA A 847 55.98 -63.37 -9.43
CA ALA A 847 55.00 -64.11 -10.22
C ALA A 847 54.50 -65.38 -9.51
N LEU A 848 55.41 -66.16 -8.92
CA LEU A 848 55.08 -67.40 -8.19
C LEU A 848 54.67 -67.16 -6.73
N GLY A 849 55.01 -65.99 -6.16
CA GLY A 849 54.86 -65.70 -4.74
C GLY A 849 53.60 -64.91 -4.37
N THR A 850 53.15 -63.97 -5.21
CA THR A 850 52.15 -62.97 -4.77
C THR A 850 50.69 -63.41 -4.91
N ASP A 851 50.34 -64.27 -5.88
CA ASP A 851 48.91 -64.59 -6.10
C ASP A 851 48.26 -65.21 -4.86
N GLY A 852 47.18 -64.57 -4.39
CA GLY A 852 46.47 -64.92 -3.16
C GLY A 852 47.19 -64.60 -1.84
N VAL A 853 48.44 -64.14 -1.85
CA VAL A 853 49.23 -63.86 -0.63
C VAL A 853 49.08 -62.40 -0.22
N ASP A 854 48.74 -62.16 1.04
CA ASP A 854 48.69 -60.80 1.59
C ASP A 854 50.10 -60.28 1.88
N LEU A 855 50.57 -59.38 1.01
CA LEU A 855 51.90 -58.78 1.10
C LEU A 855 52.07 -57.82 2.29
N GLN A 856 50.97 -57.28 2.84
CA GLN A 856 51.01 -56.44 4.04
C GLN A 856 51.26 -57.31 5.29
N LEU A 857 50.63 -58.49 5.35
CA LEU A 857 50.93 -59.49 6.37
C LEU A 857 52.36 -60.03 6.23
N SER A 858 52.81 -60.38 5.01
CA SER A 858 54.19 -60.85 4.77
C SER A 858 55.23 -59.84 5.27
N ALA A 859 55.05 -58.54 4.96
CA ALA A 859 55.95 -57.48 5.43
C ALA A 859 55.88 -57.28 6.95
N LEU A 860 54.69 -57.32 7.57
CA LEU A 860 54.54 -57.19 9.02
C LEU A 860 55.22 -58.35 9.76
N PHE A 861 55.01 -59.57 9.28
CA PHE A 861 55.61 -60.77 9.86
C PHE A 861 57.14 -60.76 9.73
N ALA A 862 57.69 -60.35 8.58
CA ALA A 862 59.14 -60.20 8.40
C ALA A 862 59.79 -59.21 9.37
N LEU A 863 59.08 -58.11 9.71
CA LEU A 863 59.57 -57.10 10.67
C LEU A 863 59.45 -57.55 12.13
N VAL A 864 58.33 -58.17 12.53
CA VAL A 864 57.99 -58.38 13.95
C VAL A 864 58.34 -59.77 14.47
N ALA A 865 58.27 -60.82 13.63
CA ALA A 865 58.51 -62.20 14.08
C ALA A 865 59.89 -62.44 14.71
N PRO A 866 61.02 -61.84 14.23
CA PRO A 866 62.32 -62.05 14.85
C PRO A 866 62.38 -61.57 16.31
N ALA A 867 61.83 -60.39 16.61
CA ALA A 867 61.79 -59.84 17.95
C ALA A 867 60.80 -60.60 18.87
N PHE A 868 59.65 -60.99 18.32
CA PHE A 868 58.63 -61.78 19.01
C PHE A 868 59.15 -63.16 19.45
N VAL A 869 59.91 -63.84 18.59
CA VAL A 869 60.58 -65.10 18.94
C VAL A 869 61.73 -64.88 19.92
N ALA A 870 62.52 -63.82 19.77
CA ALA A 870 63.62 -63.52 20.70
C ALA A 870 63.14 -63.30 22.15
N GLU A 871 61.96 -62.70 22.36
CA GLU A 871 61.36 -62.60 23.69
C GLU A 871 60.85 -63.96 24.20
N ARG A 872 60.14 -64.73 23.35
CA ARG A 872 59.62 -66.07 23.71
C ARG A 872 60.72 -67.10 23.95
N ALA A 873 61.88 -66.98 23.32
CA ALA A 873 63.03 -67.84 23.54
C ALA A 873 63.58 -67.76 24.98
N ARG A 874 63.31 -66.67 25.71
CA ARG A 874 63.68 -66.52 27.13
C ARG A 874 62.90 -67.45 28.08
N THR A 875 61.78 -68.01 27.63
CA THR A 875 60.88 -68.84 28.44
C THR A 875 60.66 -70.25 27.89
N GLN A 876 61.41 -70.65 26.85
CA GLN A 876 61.33 -71.98 26.24
C GLN A 876 62.68 -72.73 26.37
N PRO A 877 62.67 -74.06 26.51
CA PRO A 877 63.89 -74.85 26.51
C PRO A 877 64.56 -74.79 25.12
N PRO A 878 65.91 -74.82 25.04
CA PRO A 878 66.60 -74.79 23.75
C PRO A 878 66.26 -76.02 22.89
N PRO A 879 66.20 -75.87 21.55
CA PRO A 879 65.92 -76.99 20.66
C PRO A 879 67.02 -78.05 20.76
N ARG A 880 66.60 -79.33 20.81
CA ARG A 880 67.49 -80.49 20.95
C ARG A 880 68.53 -80.54 19.82
N GLU A 881 69.79 -80.74 20.19
CA GLU A 881 70.88 -81.05 19.26
C GLU A 881 70.65 -82.42 18.62
N LEU A 882 70.87 -82.50 17.30
CA LEU A 882 70.87 -83.75 16.55
C LEU A 882 72.31 -84.17 16.23
N PRO A 883 72.62 -85.48 16.20
CA PRO A 883 73.92 -85.95 15.75
C PRO A 883 74.14 -85.61 14.26
N ASP A 884 75.40 -85.39 13.90
CA ASP A 884 75.81 -85.27 12.50
C ASP A 884 75.68 -86.62 11.79
N HIS A 885 75.07 -86.61 10.61
CA HIS A 885 74.80 -87.79 9.80
C HIS A 885 75.21 -87.56 8.34
N THR A 886 75.89 -88.53 7.75
CA THR A 886 76.35 -88.46 6.35
C THR A 886 75.16 -88.54 5.38
N ILE A 887 74.95 -87.50 4.57
CA ILE A 887 73.86 -87.43 3.60
C ILE A 887 74.08 -88.44 2.46
N PRO A 888 73.07 -89.23 2.03
CA PRO A 888 73.16 -90.05 0.83
C PRO A 888 73.44 -89.21 -0.44
N PRO A 889 74.43 -89.57 -1.28
CA PRO A 889 74.79 -88.80 -2.48
C PRO A 889 73.65 -88.52 -3.49
N PRO A 890 72.64 -89.39 -3.69
CA PRO A 890 71.49 -89.05 -4.53
C PRO A 890 70.74 -87.83 -4.01
N ILE A 891 70.41 -87.84 -2.71
CA ILE A 891 69.67 -86.77 -2.03
C ILE A 891 70.46 -85.46 -2.05
N ALA A 892 71.78 -85.53 -1.82
CA ALA A 892 72.66 -84.36 -1.87
C ALA A 892 72.65 -83.67 -3.25
N ARG A 893 72.65 -84.42 -4.36
CA ARG A 893 72.59 -83.84 -5.73
C ARG A 893 71.25 -83.14 -6.01
N VAL A 894 70.13 -83.71 -5.54
CA VAL A 894 68.81 -83.07 -5.71
C VAL A 894 68.74 -81.79 -4.87
N LEU A 895 69.22 -81.83 -3.63
CA LEU A 895 69.27 -80.66 -2.74
C LEU A 895 70.14 -79.54 -3.34
N ASP A 896 71.35 -79.86 -3.81
CA ASP A 896 72.29 -78.91 -4.42
C ASP A 896 71.70 -78.20 -5.66
N ARG A 897 70.97 -78.93 -6.51
CA ARG A 897 70.22 -78.35 -7.63
C ARG A 897 69.15 -77.35 -7.18
N VAL A 898 68.38 -77.67 -6.12
CA VAL A 898 67.34 -76.75 -5.61
C VAL A 898 67.97 -75.54 -4.93
N VAL A 899 69.02 -75.72 -4.12
CA VAL A 899 69.79 -74.64 -3.48
C VAL A 899 70.36 -73.68 -4.54
N THR A 900 70.95 -74.21 -5.62
CA THR A 900 71.46 -73.44 -6.76
C THR A 900 70.36 -72.62 -7.44
N LEU A 901 69.18 -73.20 -7.65
CA LEU A 901 68.01 -72.51 -8.23
C LEU A 901 67.45 -71.41 -7.32
N PHE A 902 67.65 -71.52 -6.01
CA PHE A 902 67.11 -70.58 -5.03
C PHE A 902 68.11 -69.44 -4.74
N GLY A 903 69.38 -69.57 -5.13
CA GLY A 903 70.42 -68.59 -4.88
C GLY A 903 70.79 -68.45 -3.39
N VAL A 904 70.47 -69.45 -2.57
CA VAL A 904 70.73 -69.46 -1.12
C VAL A 904 71.98 -70.28 -0.80
N ALA A 905 72.60 -70.04 0.36
CA ALA A 905 73.57 -70.97 0.91
C ALA A 905 72.85 -72.22 1.44
N CYS A 906 73.38 -73.42 1.19
CA CYS A 906 72.81 -74.65 1.77
C CYS A 906 72.91 -74.58 3.31
N PRO A 907 71.79 -74.70 4.05
CA PRO A 907 71.85 -74.83 5.50
C PRO A 907 72.50 -76.18 5.89
N PRO A 908 73.05 -76.33 7.11
CA PRO A 908 73.50 -77.62 7.62
C PRO A 908 72.38 -78.66 7.55
N VAL A 909 72.73 -79.90 7.19
CA VAL A 909 71.76 -80.97 6.94
C VAL A 909 71.97 -82.10 7.96
N HIS A 910 70.92 -82.47 8.68
CA HIS A 910 70.91 -83.57 9.63
C HIS A 910 69.87 -84.62 9.22
N ALA A 911 70.02 -85.85 9.72
CA ALA A 911 69.00 -86.89 9.59
C ALA A 911 68.27 -87.08 10.93
N ASP A 912 66.95 -87.16 10.89
CA ASP A 912 66.13 -87.56 12.04
C ASP A 912 65.14 -88.66 11.60
N PRO A 913 65.49 -89.95 11.80
CA PRO A 913 64.61 -91.08 11.46
C PRO A 913 63.28 -91.11 12.23
N THR A 914 63.09 -90.25 13.24
CA THR A 914 61.80 -90.10 13.96
C THR A 914 60.87 -89.07 13.31
N GLN A 915 61.37 -88.25 12.39
CA GLN A 915 60.57 -87.26 11.65
C GLN A 915 59.74 -87.93 10.55
N ALA A 916 58.42 -87.72 10.60
CA ALA A 916 57.47 -88.25 9.62
C ALA A 916 57.50 -87.51 8.26
N ALA A 917 57.76 -86.20 8.27
CA ALA A 917 57.92 -85.40 7.06
C ALA A 917 59.26 -85.72 6.37
N ALA A 918 59.25 -85.93 5.06
CA ALA A 918 60.43 -86.28 4.27
C ALA A 918 61.58 -85.26 4.43
N CYS A 919 61.24 -83.97 4.51
CA CYS A 919 62.15 -82.89 4.84
C CYS A 919 61.42 -81.84 5.68
N ALA A 920 62.12 -81.21 6.61
CA ALA A 920 61.69 -80.01 7.31
C ALA A 920 62.87 -79.05 7.50
N VAL A 921 62.66 -77.73 7.37
CA VAL A 921 63.64 -76.75 7.86
C VAL A 921 63.30 -76.41 9.31
N THR A 922 64.29 -76.52 10.20
CA THR A 922 64.12 -76.24 11.64
C THR A 922 65.24 -75.34 12.16
N LEU A 923 64.95 -74.48 13.14
CA LEU A 923 65.97 -73.64 13.77
C LEU A 923 66.75 -74.46 14.82
N ARG A 924 68.09 -74.44 14.74
CA ARG A 924 69.00 -75.18 15.64
C ARG A 924 70.10 -74.25 16.18
N PRO A 925 70.74 -74.59 17.31
CA PRO A 925 71.83 -73.78 17.86
C PRO A 925 73.04 -73.82 16.93
N GLN A 926 73.62 -72.65 16.62
CA GLN A 926 74.87 -72.55 15.89
C GLN A 926 75.70 -71.39 16.47
N GLY A 927 76.75 -71.75 17.23
CA GLY A 927 77.54 -70.77 17.98
C GLY A 927 76.69 -70.06 19.04
N ALA A 928 76.63 -68.72 18.98
CA ALA A 928 75.90 -67.88 19.94
C ALA A 928 74.45 -67.55 19.52
N GLY A 929 73.91 -68.19 18.47
CA GLY A 929 72.57 -67.91 17.94
C GLY A 929 71.84 -69.15 17.42
N LEU A 930 70.67 -68.92 16.84
CA LEU A 930 69.90 -69.94 16.11
C LEU A 930 70.06 -69.75 14.60
N ALA A 931 70.27 -70.85 13.88
CA ALA A 931 70.36 -70.88 12.42
C ALA A 931 69.38 -71.92 11.85
N PRO A 932 68.88 -71.76 10.61
CA PRO A 932 68.10 -72.79 9.94
C PRO A 932 68.99 -74.01 9.64
N ALA A 933 68.40 -75.21 9.77
CA ALA A 933 69.01 -76.48 9.43
C ALA A 933 67.98 -77.37 8.73
N VAL A 934 68.40 -78.08 7.69
CA VAL A 934 67.57 -79.04 6.94
C VAL A 934 67.57 -80.36 7.71
N VAL A 935 66.39 -80.91 7.99
CA VAL A 935 66.23 -82.20 8.68
C VAL A 935 65.55 -83.18 7.74
N LEU A 936 66.28 -84.22 7.33
CA LEU A 936 65.80 -85.30 6.50
C LEU A 936 65.08 -86.33 7.37
N GLY A 937 63.80 -86.55 7.08
CA GLY A 937 62.98 -87.56 7.76
C GLY A 937 62.96 -88.89 7.03
N ARG A 938 62.28 -89.85 7.64
CA ARG A 938 62.40 -91.27 7.27
C ARG A 938 62.06 -91.56 5.79
N SER A 939 61.02 -90.94 5.23
CA SER A 939 60.59 -91.21 3.85
C SER A 939 61.59 -90.75 2.78
N ALA A 940 62.42 -89.74 3.05
CA ALA A 940 63.53 -89.37 2.17
C ALA A 940 64.71 -90.35 2.30
N LEU A 941 65.00 -90.81 3.53
CA LEU A 941 66.12 -91.71 3.83
C LEU A 941 65.87 -93.16 3.38
N ASP A 942 64.63 -93.64 3.50
CA ASP A 942 64.17 -94.96 3.03
C ASP A 942 63.91 -94.99 1.50
N HIS A 943 64.31 -93.94 0.75
CA HIS A 943 64.13 -93.81 -0.71
C HIS A 943 62.66 -93.97 -1.21
N GLN A 944 61.68 -93.43 -0.47
CA GLN A 944 60.24 -93.54 -0.82
C GLN A 944 59.74 -92.42 -1.76
N LEU A 945 60.66 -91.62 -2.32
CA LEU A 945 60.40 -90.48 -3.20
C LEU A 945 61.39 -90.53 -4.38
N ASP A 946 60.92 -90.24 -5.59
CA ASP A 946 61.79 -90.08 -6.77
C ASP A 946 62.54 -88.72 -6.76
N ASP A 947 63.54 -88.54 -7.64
CA ASP A 947 64.36 -87.31 -7.69
C ASP A 947 63.52 -86.02 -7.93
N ARG A 948 62.36 -86.10 -8.60
CA ARG A 948 61.43 -84.97 -8.81
C ARG A 948 60.53 -84.76 -7.60
N GLU A 949 60.03 -85.84 -7.01
CA GLU A 949 59.26 -85.79 -5.76
C GLU A 949 60.10 -85.21 -4.60
N LEU A 950 61.38 -85.58 -4.51
CA LEU A 950 62.37 -84.95 -3.62
C LEU A 950 62.61 -83.47 -3.96
N ALA A 951 62.77 -83.11 -5.24
CA ALA A 951 62.95 -81.72 -5.65
C ALA A 951 61.74 -80.83 -5.27
N PHE A 952 60.52 -81.35 -5.39
CA PHE A 952 59.30 -80.66 -4.96
C PHE A 952 59.27 -80.40 -3.45
N VAL A 953 59.61 -81.43 -2.65
CA VAL A 953 59.67 -81.34 -1.19
C VAL A 953 60.75 -80.32 -0.76
N PHE A 954 61.96 -80.39 -1.34
CA PHE A 954 63.02 -79.43 -1.03
C PHE A 954 62.68 -78.01 -1.46
N ALA A 955 62.09 -77.80 -2.65
CA ALA A 955 61.68 -76.48 -3.11
C ALA A 955 60.66 -75.83 -2.16
N ARG A 956 59.67 -76.60 -1.69
CA ARG A 956 58.66 -76.11 -0.74
C ARG A 956 59.25 -75.74 0.61
N GLN A 957 60.18 -76.56 1.13
CA GLN A 957 60.82 -76.32 2.44
C GLN A 957 61.86 -75.18 2.40
N LEU A 958 62.64 -75.07 1.31
CA LEU A 958 63.62 -73.99 1.15
C LEU A 958 62.98 -72.65 0.79
N ALA A 959 61.73 -72.62 0.30
CA ALA A 959 61.03 -71.37 0.00
C ALA A 959 60.81 -70.51 1.25
N ASP A 960 60.64 -71.15 2.40
CA ASP A 960 60.47 -70.48 3.70
C ASP A 960 61.77 -69.88 4.25
N LEU A 961 62.93 -70.07 3.59
CA LEU A 961 64.16 -69.34 3.91
C LEU A 961 64.17 -67.88 3.42
N ARG A 962 63.26 -67.49 2.52
CA ARG A 962 63.16 -66.11 2.02
C ARG A 962 62.67 -65.14 3.09
N SER A 963 63.19 -63.92 3.12
CA SER A 963 62.85 -62.91 4.13
C SER A 963 61.35 -62.60 4.24
N ASP A 964 60.62 -62.62 3.11
CA ASP A 964 59.16 -62.42 3.05
C ASP A 964 58.34 -63.60 3.62
N ARG A 965 58.99 -64.75 3.88
CA ARG A 965 58.38 -66.00 4.36
C ARG A 965 59.01 -66.54 5.65
N PHE A 966 60.19 -66.07 6.03
CA PHE A 966 61.01 -66.57 7.16
C PHE A 966 60.27 -66.58 8.50
N ALA A 967 59.27 -65.72 8.65
CA ALA A 967 58.35 -65.72 9.78
C ALA A 967 57.59 -67.05 9.98
N ARG A 968 57.43 -67.87 8.93
CA ARG A 968 56.84 -69.22 9.01
C ARG A 968 57.77 -70.24 9.68
N LEU A 969 59.09 -70.06 9.58
CA LEU A 969 60.08 -70.85 10.33
C LEU A 969 60.21 -70.37 11.79
N LEU A 970 60.07 -69.06 12.01
CA LEU A 970 60.09 -68.43 13.33
C LEU A 970 58.81 -68.73 14.15
N CYS A 971 57.63 -68.64 13.50
CA CYS A 971 56.32 -68.75 14.11
C CYS A 971 55.46 -69.78 13.35
N PRO A 972 55.77 -71.09 13.44
CA PRO A 972 55.11 -72.13 12.65
C PRO A 972 53.67 -72.45 13.09
N ARG A 973 53.15 -71.81 14.15
CA ARG A 973 51.78 -71.98 14.63
C ARG A 973 50.93 -70.76 14.26
N THR A 974 49.73 -71.00 13.74
CA THR A 974 48.74 -69.95 13.44
C THR A 974 48.55 -68.95 14.58
N ALA A 975 48.46 -69.44 15.83
CA ALA A 975 48.28 -68.59 17.01
C ALA A 975 49.46 -67.62 17.25
N ASP A 976 50.69 -68.03 16.90
CA ASP A 976 51.88 -67.20 17.07
C ASP A 976 51.88 -66.04 16.05
N LEU A 977 51.45 -66.30 14.82
CA LEU A 977 51.28 -65.29 13.77
C LEU A 977 50.07 -64.39 14.03
N ALA A 978 48.94 -64.95 14.49
CA ALA A 978 47.76 -64.17 14.86
C ALA A 978 48.07 -63.17 15.99
N GLN A 979 48.82 -63.62 17.01
CA GLN A 979 49.27 -62.75 18.10
C GLN A 979 50.17 -61.60 17.61
N ILE A 980 50.99 -61.80 16.57
CA ILE A 980 51.77 -60.71 15.96
C ILE A 980 50.85 -59.65 15.31
N VAL A 981 49.79 -60.08 14.60
CA VAL A 981 48.80 -59.15 14.02
C VAL A 981 48.03 -58.41 15.12
N GLU A 982 47.58 -59.11 16.16
CA GLU A 982 46.89 -58.53 17.33
C GLU A 982 47.74 -57.46 18.02
N LEU A 983 49.00 -57.77 18.37
CA LEU A 983 49.91 -56.84 19.03
C LEU A 983 50.13 -55.57 18.18
N ALA A 984 50.32 -55.73 16.87
CA ALA A 984 50.55 -54.62 15.96
C ALA A 984 49.32 -53.69 15.83
N ILE A 985 48.11 -54.26 15.72
CA ILE A 985 46.86 -53.49 15.63
C ILE A 985 46.53 -52.81 16.97
N ALA A 986 46.64 -53.54 18.09
CA ALA A 986 46.29 -53.05 19.42
C ALA A 986 47.20 -51.90 19.89
N HIS A 987 48.48 -51.92 19.52
CA HIS A 987 49.42 -50.83 19.79
C HIS A 987 48.96 -49.50 19.16
N ARG A 988 48.48 -49.53 17.90
CA ARG A 988 47.97 -48.31 17.24
C ARG A 988 46.66 -47.78 17.87
N THR A 989 45.96 -48.56 18.69
CA THR A 989 44.82 -48.08 19.51
C THR A 989 45.21 -47.54 20.88
N ASP A 990 46.27 -48.08 21.51
CA ASP A 990 46.85 -47.52 22.75
C ASP A 990 48.38 -47.69 22.76
N PRO A 991 49.14 -46.62 22.41
CA PRO A 991 50.60 -46.63 22.47
C PRO A 991 51.18 -46.75 23.88
N THR A 992 50.36 -46.52 24.92
CA THR A 992 50.74 -46.66 26.33
C THR A 992 50.48 -48.05 26.89
N SER A 993 49.90 -48.96 26.09
CA SER A 993 49.67 -50.35 26.46
C SER A 993 50.97 -51.11 26.71
N HIS A 994 50.89 -52.24 27.43
CA HIS A 994 52.05 -53.12 27.62
C HIS A 994 52.57 -53.67 26.29
N ALA A 995 51.67 -54.03 25.37
CA ALA A 995 52.00 -54.46 24.01
C ALA A 995 52.75 -53.36 23.24
N GLY A 996 52.27 -52.12 23.33
CA GLY A 996 52.87 -50.97 22.64
C GLY A 996 54.26 -50.61 23.15
N ARG A 997 54.44 -50.55 24.48
CA ARG A 997 55.77 -50.36 25.09
C ARG A 997 56.76 -51.47 24.71
N TRP A 998 56.30 -52.72 24.62
CA TRP A 998 57.15 -53.82 24.16
C TRP A 998 57.53 -53.66 22.68
N LEU A 999 56.58 -53.40 21.78
CA LEU A 999 56.87 -53.18 20.35
C LEU A 999 57.84 -52.00 20.12
N ALA A 1000 57.71 -50.91 20.88
CA ALA A 1000 58.59 -49.75 20.81
C ALA A 1000 60.01 -50.02 21.36
N GLY A 1001 60.17 -50.96 22.30
CA GLY A 1001 61.47 -51.34 22.86
C GLY A 1001 62.15 -52.52 22.14
N ALA A 1002 61.39 -53.36 21.44
CA ALA A 1002 61.87 -54.59 20.82
C ALA A 1002 62.26 -54.45 19.33
N LEU A 1003 61.89 -53.33 18.69
CA LEU A 1003 62.16 -53.04 17.28
C LEU A 1003 63.05 -51.79 17.12
N HIS A 1004 63.90 -51.78 16.10
CA HIS A 1004 64.61 -50.56 15.69
C HIS A 1004 63.61 -49.54 15.13
N ALA A 1005 63.80 -48.24 15.38
CA ALA A 1005 62.84 -47.17 15.06
C ALA A 1005 62.24 -47.25 13.64
N ILE A 1006 63.08 -47.44 12.62
CA ILE A 1006 62.63 -47.55 11.22
C ILE A 1006 61.70 -48.77 11.00
N ALA A 1007 62.00 -49.91 11.63
CA ALA A 1007 61.17 -51.12 11.53
C ALA A 1007 59.86 -50.98 12.32
N TYR A 1008 59.91 -50.28 13.45
CA TYR A 1008 58.75 -49.93 14.27
C TYR A 1008 57.76 -49.02 13.51
N ASP A 1009 58.23 -47.94 12.89
CA ASP A 1009 57.38 -47.03 12.10
C ASP A 1009 56.74 -47.75 10.89
N GLN A 1010 57.49 -48.64 10.22
CA GLN A 1010 56.97 -49.47 9.14
C GLN A 1010 55.90 -50.45 9.63
N ALA A 1011 56.08 -51.07 10.80
CA ALA A 1011 55.08 -51.94 11.41
C ALA A 1011 53.78 -51.17 11.76
N LEU A 1012 53.88 -49.93 12.27
CA LEU A 1012 52.72 -49.06 12.54
C LEU A 1012 51.94 -48.67 11.26
N ALA A 1013 52.65 -48.44 10.16
CA ALA A 1013 52.07 -48.13 8.85
C ALA A 1013 51.43 -49.35 8.16
N LEU A 1014 51.86 -50.56 8.49
CA LEU A 1014 51.23 -51.82 8.07
C LEU A 1014 50.01 -52.14 8.95
N ALA A 1015 50.14 -52.04 10.27
CA ALA A 1015 49.06 -52.28 11.24
C ALA A 1015 47.84 -51.38 10.99
N GLY A 1016 48.05 -50.11 10.61
CA GLY A 1016 46.97 -49.22 10.18
C GLY A 1016 46.16 -49.78 9.03
N ARG A 1017 46.82 -50.09 7.91
CA ARG A 1017 46.15 -50.61 6.70
C ARG A 1017 45.44 -51.95 6.93
N LEU A 1018 45.92 -52.78 7.85
CA LEU A 1018 45.25 -54.01 8.27
C LEU A 1018 44.01 -53.74 9.16
N ARG A 1019 44.06 -52.72 10.02
CA ARG A 1019 42.90 -52.25 10.80
C ARG A 1019 41.83 -51.63 9.90
N ASP A 1020 42.21 -50.79 8.95
CA ASP A 1020 41.28 -50.12 8.02
C ASP A 1020 40.55 -51.14 7.12
N ARG A 1021 41.16 -52.31 6.90
CA ARG A 1021 40.58 -53.49 6.21
C ARG A 1021 39.75 -54.41 7.12
N SER A 1022 39.54 -54.08 8.40
CA SER A 1022 38.82 -54.88 9.40
C SER A 1022 39.27 -56.35 9.48
N VAL A 1023 40.58 -56.58 9.43
CA VAL A 1023 41.18 -57.92 9.32
C VAL A 1023 41.09 -58.71 10.63
N ASP A 1024 40.43 -59.88 10.60
CA ASP A 1024 40.45 -60.86 11.68
C ASP A 1024 41.83 -61.54 11.79
N PRO A 1025 42.56 -61.43 12.93
CA PRO A 1025 43.94 -61.92 13.05
C PRO A 1025 44.12 -63.42 12.82
N VAL A 1026 43.19 -64.26 13.28
CA VAL A 1026 43.31 -65.72 13.20
C VAL A 1026 43.05 -66.20 11.77
N ARG A 1027 41.98 -65.71 11.14
CA ARG A 1027 41.64 -65.98 9.74
C ARG A 1027 42.68 -65.40 8.79
N ALA A 1028 43.29 -64.27 9.13
CA ALA A 1028 44.42 -63.68 8.39
C ALA A 1028 45.67 -64.56 8.45
N ALA A 1029 46.06 -65.02 9.64
CA ALA A 1029 47.18 -65.94 9.80
C ALA A 1029 46.95 -67.28 9.07
N LEU A 1030 45.75 -67.86 9.17
CA LEU A 1030 45.35 -69.06 8.41
C LEU A 1030 45.39 -68.82 6.90
N GLY A 1031 44.84 -67.71 6.43
CA GLY A 1031 44.81 -67.34 5.01
C GLY A 1031 46.21 -67.13 4.45
N TRP A 1032 47.08 -66.43 5.18
CA TRP A 1032 48.47 -66.21 4.81
C TRP A 1032 49.26 -67.52 4.77
N LEU A 1033 49.11 -68.41 5.77
CA LEU A 1033 49.73 -69.73 5.75
C LEU A 1033 49.25 -70.56 4.54
N ALA A 1034 47.94 -70.62 4.29
CA ALA A 1034 47.38 -71.39 3.18
C ALA A 1034 47.76 -70.82 1.79
N ALA A 1035 47.90 -69.50 1.66
CA ALA A 1035 48.34 -68.86 0.42
C ALA A 1035 49.85 -69.01 0.20
N THR A 1036 50.66 -68.90 1.26
CA THR A 1036 52.11 -69.15 1.18
C THR A 1036 52.42 -70.62 0.92
N ASP A 1037 51.60 -71.57 1.39
CA ASP A 1037 51.66 -72.98 0.96
C ASP A 1037 51.43 -73.12 -0.56
N ARG A 1038 50.38 -72.51 -1.13
CA ARG A 1038 50.12 -72.56 -2.59
C ARG A 1038 51.21 -71.86 -3.41
N ALA A 1039 51.81 -70.79 -2.89
CA ALA A 1039 52.98 -70.18 -3.51
C ALA A 1039 54.18 -71.16 -3.51
N ALA A 1040 54.43 -71.85 -2.40
CA ALA A 1040 55.47 -72.88 -2.33
C ALA A 1040 55.20 -74.06 -3.28
N ASP A 1041 53.94 -74.45 -3.48
CA ASP A 1041 53.58 -75.49 -4.46
C ASP A 1041 53.84 -75.03 -5.91
N ARG A 1042 53.53 -73.76 -6.24
CA ARG A 1042 53.85 -73.16 -7.56
C ARG A 1042 55.37 -73.07 -7.79
N ILE A 1043 56.12 -72.65 -6.78
CA ILE A 1043 57.59 -72.67 -6.80
C ILE A 1043 58.10 -74.10 -7.01
N GLY A 1044 57.53 -75.07 -6.30
CA GLY A 1044 57.85 -76.49 -6.44
C GLY A 1044 57.59 -77.03 -7.85
N LEU A 1045 56.44 -76.71 -8.45
CA LEU A 1045 56.08 -77.10 -9.82
C LEU A 1045 57.06 -76.56 -10.87
N VAL A 1046 57.51 -75.32 -10.69
CA VAL A 1046 58.53 -74.70 -11.55
C VAL A 1046 59.90 -75.35 -11.41
N VAL A 1047 60.22 -75.89 -10.23
CA VAL A 1047 61.50 -76.56 -9.94
C VAL A 1047 61.52 -78.02 -10.42
N THR A 1048 60.39 -78.72 -10.38
CA THR A 1048 60.25 -80.08 -10.95
C THR A 1048 60.09 -80.08 -12.47
N GLY A 1049 59.34 -79.12 -13.01
CA GLY A 1049 58.87 -79.12 -14.40
C GLY A 1049 57.79 -80.19 -14.69
N ASP A 1050 57.21 -80.81 -13.66
CA ASP A 1050 56.34 -82.00 -13.79
C ASP A 1050 55.15 -81.96 -12.82
N LEU A 1051 53.96 -81.69 -13.36
CA LEU A 1051 52.73 -81.52 -12.57
C LEU A 1051 52.31 -82.83 -11.88
N ALA A 1052 52.43 -83.97 -12.56
CA ALA A 1052 52.05 -85.27 -12.02
C ALA A 1052 52.87 -85.63 -10.76
N SER A 1053 54.17 -85.37 -10.75
CA SER A 1053 55.02 -85.61 -9.57
C SER A 1053 54.65 -84.70 -8.40
N CYS A 1054 54.34 -83.42 -8.66
CA CYS A 1054 53.86 -82.51 -7.62
C CYS A 1054 52.53 -82.97 -7.01
N VAL A 1055 51.58 -83.39 -7.85
CA VAL A 1055 50.28 -83.90 -7.39
C VAL A 1055 50.45 -85.18 -6.58
N ARG A 1056 51.28 -86.15 -7.01
CA ARG A 1056 51.57 -87.37 -6.23
C ARG A 1056 52.11 -87.08 -4.82
N VAL A 1057 52.97 -86.08 -4.65
CA VAL A 1057 53.46 -85.69 -3.31
C VAL A 1057 52.34 -85.04 -2.50
N LEU A 1058 51.61 -84.08 -3.08
CA LEU A 1058 50.47 -83.46 -2.39
C LEU A 1058 49.39 -84.47 -2.01
N GLU A 1059 49.23 -85.56 -2.76
CA GLU A 1059 48.33 -86.67 -2.44
C GLU A 1059 48.81 -87.55 -1.28
N ARG A 1060 50.13 -87.81 -1.18
CA ARG A 1060 50.72 -88.54 -0.04
C ARG A 1060 50.71 -87.73 1.27
N GLU A 1061 50.65 -86.40 1.19
CA GLU A 1061 50.57 -85.51 2.35
C GLU A 1061 49.13 -85.33 2.92
N ARG A 1062 48.11 -85.89 2.27
CA ARG A 1062 46.70 -85.58 2.59
C ARG A 1062 46.28 -86.07 3.97
N SER A 1063 45.56 -85.20 4.69
CA SER A 1063 44.88 -85.52 5.94
C SER A 1063 43.45 -84.96 6.03
N GLY A 1064 42.99 -84.18 5.04
CA GLY A 1064 41.64 -83.61 5.05
C GLY A 1064 41.07 -83.19 3.68
N ALA A 1065 39.87 -82.63 3.72
CA ALA A 1065 39.15 -82.15 2.53
C ALA A 1065 39.73 -80.83 1.96
N THR A 1066 40.44 -80.06 2.79
CA THR A 1066 41.21 -78.87 2.39
C THR A 1066 42.19 -79.13 1.25
N ASP A 1067 42.75 -80.34 1.23
CA ASP A 1067 43.91 -80.70 0.43
C ASP A 1067 43.52 -80.97 -1.03
N ALA A 1068 42.25 -81.36 -1.27
CA ALA A 1068 41.70 -81.52 -2.62
C ALA A 1068 41.66 -80.18 -3.39
N ASN A 1069 41.33 -79.08 -2.70
CA ASN A 1069 41.37 -77.75 -3.33
C ASN A 1069 42.80 -77.31 -3.63
N ARG A 1070 43.79 -77.68 -2.81
CA ARG A 1070 45.22 -77.38 -3.03
C ARG A 1070 45.73 -77.96 -4.37
N ILE A 1071 45.30 -79.18 -4.72
CA ILE A 1071 45.59 -79.80 -6.02
C ILE A 1071 44.97 -79.00 -7.17
N ILE A 1072 43.68 -78.64 -7.07
CA ILE A 1072 42.97 -77.87 -8.12
C ILE A 1072 43.55 -76.46 -8.29
N GLU A 1073 43.98 -75.82 -7.20
CA GLU A 1073 44.71 -74.55 -7.24
C GLU A 1073 46.03 -74.69 -8.01
N LEU A 1074 46.78 -75.78 -7.82
CA LEU A 1074 48.04 -76.04 -8.54
C LEU A 1074 47.81 -76.38 -10.03
N VAL A 1075 46.77 -77.17 -10.34
CA VAL A 1075 46.36 -77.48 -11.73
C VAL A 1075 45.96 -76.21 -12.47
N TRP A 1076 45.13 -75.35 -11.86
CA TRP A 1076 44.79 -74.05 -12.43
C TRP A 1076 46.03 -73.15 -12.60
N ALA A 1077 46.90 -73.07 -11.58
CA ALA A 1077 48.13 -72.30 -11.64
C ALA A 1077 49.07 -72.78 -12.76
N SER A 1078 49.04 -74.07 -13.13
CA SER A 1078 49.91 -74.63 -14.16
C SER A 1078 49.69 -74.04 -15.57
N VAL A 1079 48.53 -73.40 -15.81
CA VAL A 1079 48.13 -72.83 -17.13
C VAL A 1079 47.99 -71.30 -17.15
N THR A 1080 48.36 -70.59 -16.08
CA THR A 1080 48.29 -69.12 -16.06
C THR A 1080 49.53 -68.50 -16.70
N GLU A 1081 49.38 -67.32 -17.32
CA GLU A 1081 50.50 -66.64 -18.01
C GLU A 1081 51.69 -66.35 -17.09
N GLU A 1082 51.46 -66.10 -15.80
CA GLU A 1082 52.52 -65.81 -14.84
C GLU A 1082 53.44 -67.02 -14.63
N LEU A 1083 52.86 -68.21 -14.40
CA LEU A 1083 53.64 -69.43 -14.17
C LEU A 1083 54.24 -69.98 -15.48
N LEU A 1084 53.47 -69.97 -16.57
CA LEU A 1084 53.97 -70.33 -17.91
C LEU A 1084 55.12 -69.40 -18.33
N GLY A 1085 55.02 -68.11 -18.02
CA GLY A 1085 56.07 -67.12 -18.23
C GLY A 1085 57.37 -67.47 -17.50
N VAL A 1086 57.31 -67.86 -16.22
CA VAL A 1086 58.50 -68.28 -15.46
C VAL A 1086 59.09 -69.59 -16.00
N ARG A 1087 58.24 -70.60 -16.27
CA ARG A 1087 58.70 -71.88 -16.86
C ARG A 1087 59.42 -71.65 -18.19
N SER A 1088 58.89 -70.79 -19.06
CA SER A 1088 59.49 -70.47 -20.36
C SER A 1088 60.94 -69.98 -20.27
N ARG A 1089 61.27 -69.19 -19.24
CA ARG A 1089 62.62 -68.66 -19.00
C ARG A 1089 63.58 -69.73 -18.50
N LEU A 1090 63.16 -70.53 -17.53
CA LEU A 1090 64.01 -71.52 -16.85
C LEU A 1090 64.26 -72.78 -17.70
N GLU A 1091 63.20 -73.31 -18.32
CA GLU A 1091 63.29 -74.46 -19.23
C GLU A 1091 63.84 -74.07 -20.61
N ARG A 1092 63.94 -72.76 -20.89
CA ARG A 1092 64.35 -72.16 -22.18
C ARG A 1092 63.48 -72.66 -23.33
N TRP A 1093 62.17 -72.47 -23.20
CA TRP A 1093 61.22 -72.70 -24.29
C TRP A 1093 61.58 -71.81 -25.50
N PRO A 1094 61.36 -72.28 -26.74
CA PRO A 1094 61.72 -71.55 -27.94
C PRO A 1094 60.87 -70.29 -28.10
N THR A 1095 61.42 -69.14 -27.69
CA THR A 1095 60.83 -67.84 -28.03
C THR A 1095 60.86 -67.67 -29.55
N ARG A 1096 59.68 -67.45 -30.15
CA ARG A 1096 59.57 -67.23 -31.60
C ARG A 1096 60.34 -65.95 -31.99
N PRO A 1097 61.11 -65.96 -33.09
CA PRO A 1097 61.56 -64.71 -33.68
C PRO A 1097 60.35 -63.92 -34.18
N THR A 1098 60.29 -62.63 -33.84
CA THR A 1098 59.25 -61.70 -34.31
C THR A 1098 59.50 -61.33 -35.77
N ALA A 1099 59.05 -62.18 -36.69
CA ALA A 1099 59.16 -61.97 -38.13
C ALA A 1099 57.89 -62.42 -38.85
N VAL A 1100 56.94 -61.50 -38.99
CA VAL A 1100 55.90 -61.51 -40.03
C VAL A 1100 55.80 -60.07 -40.53
N GLU A 1101 56.39 -59.79 -41.69
CA GLU A 1101 56.04 -58.60 -42.46
C GLU A 1101 54.65 -58.83 -43.08
N PRO A 1102 53.74 -57.83 -43.08
CA PRO A 1102 52.46 -57.95 -43.75
C PRO A 1102 52.61 -57.93 -45.28
N ALA A 1103 51.68 -58.60 -45.95
CA ALA A 1103 51.47 -58.55 -47.40
C ALA A 1103 50.07 -57.99 -47.70
#